data_AF-A0A412MYA4-F1
#
_entry.id   AF-A0A412MYA4-F1
#
_cell.length_a   1.000
_cell.length_b   1.000
_cell.length_c   1.000
_cell.angle_alpha   90.00
_cell.angle_beta   90.00
_cell.angle_gamma   90.00
#
_symmetry.space_group_name_H-M   'P 1'
#
loop_
_entity.id
_entity.type
_entity.pdbx_description
1 polymer ?
#
loop_
_entity_poly.entity_id
_entity_poly.type
_entity_poly.pdbx_seq_one_letter_code
_entity_poly.pdbx_strand_id
1 'polypeptide(L)'
;MRKTHPVNALKKLGIGLAFGAATIMSMPTSALACTQMYMGKNLTADGNTYYGRTEDIGTRYLKHYGIEPSYGPGHTYSSNESGFSYTSTKTTYRYSYVRDHPAEWDGRWDAYSEAGINEKGVSCSATLSTSYNDDAKAADPTTEHAHKANPEVKNTGIGEYSYAGVILGESATAREGVELIGSLIDEQGVCSNDQIVIADNTETWLFAALSGHQWIAMKLTDDVASVNPNISNLNFQVNLDDPENCLHSEGIKTMPEEKGFAKYFEDGQFDVAQTYGVSINNTGMGSWARYIQGRDYFMAPLTEGTDYEIVKDKDKNDVTLGAMVHEMQPLFFQPSKSDWNTFELIRAFGNRGEKVPGLNANTDGVSSIGSDRNAEANLFQIRKGYDPEVATIQWEMLSCAEFSVAIPLYSALMTEVSPYFSDQTVDYGHCSETDIVNNEEPENSINYVLMDINSLCFANRAQFATSVRTYLDALQNELIEQNKEVDTAMLAETTTEGRTALANKAGKAATENTYKKCKALLQEMRAYQKAENFDQPFTPSDLNTETNGLKVSITYAKDALATDPVTPDQPGTPEQPGTPEQPGTPEQPAKPEQPAKPEQPAAKPEKPSKSDTTTTVTTNKTNTKGGLPTTGDRFDGRMVAAFAIAGVAVISAGGYFLYRRNKE
;
A
#
# COMPACT_ATOMS: atom_id res chain seq x y z
N MET A 1 -26.98 56.58 -49.15
CA MET A 1 -28.38 56.66 -48.70
C MET A 1 -28.36 56.48 -47.19
N ARG A 2 -28.55 57.55 -46.40
CA ARG A 2 -29.81 57.89 -45.69
C ARG A 2 -30.38 56.68 -44.91
N LYS A 3 -30.71 56.75 -43.62
CA LYS A 3 -30.58 57.76 -42.56
C LYS A 3 -31.14 57.08 -41.29
N THR A 4 -30.48 57.30 -40.16
CA THR A 4 -31.03 57.54 -38.80
C THR A 4 -31.92 56.49 -38.12
N HIS A 5 -31.49 56.06 -36.93
CA HIS A 5 -32.21 56.35 -35.69
C HIS A 5 -31.23 56.85 -34.60
N PRO A 6 -31.46 58.03 -33.99
CA PRO A 6 -30.73 58.55 -32.82
C PRO A 6 -31.40 58.00 -31.52
N VAL A 7 -30.87 58.10 -30.30
CA VAL A 7 -30.55 59.29 -29.47
C VAL A 7 -29.76 58.75 -28.24
N ASN A 8 -28.43 58.93 -28.13
CA ASN A 8 -27.70 59.93 -27.32
C ASN A 8 -28.43 60.44 -26.04
N ALA A 9 -27.84 60.63 -24.86
CA ALA A 9 -26.47 60.51 -24.37
C ALA A 9 -26.44 61.05 -22.91
N LEU A 10 -25.23 60.97 -22.33
CA LEU A 10 -24.70 61.62 -21.10
C LEU A 10 -24.91 60.83 -19.79
N LYS A 11 -23.89 60.60 -18.93
CA LYS A 11 -22.48 61.05 -18.92
C LYS A 11 -21.65 60.21 -17.91
N LYS A 12 -20.59 59.59 -18.42
CA LYS A 12 -19.17 59.58 -17.97
C LYS A 12 -18.82 59.38 -16.48
N LEU A 13 -18.13 58.26 -16.18
CA LEU A 13 -16.68 58.06 -15.87
C LEU A 13 -16.59 56.59 -15.37
N GLY A 14 -15.65 55.71 -15.69
CA GLY A 14 -14.29 55.78 -16.22
C GLY A 14 -13.46 54.74 -15.44
N ILE A 15 -12.67 53.93 -16.17
CA ILE A 15 -11.54 53.10 -15.68
C ILE A 15 -11.90 51.68 -15.17
N GLY A 16 -11.33 50.67 -15.83
CA GLY A 16 -10.88 49.42 -15.21
C GLY A 16 -11.77 48.18 -15.37
N LEU A 17 -11.71 47.49 -16.53
CA LEU A 17 -12.13 46.09 -16.64
C LEU A 17 -11.03 45.31 -17.36
N ALA A 18 -10.03 44.91 -16.58
CA ALA A 18 -9.12 43.81 -16.86
C ALA A 18 -9.02 43.00 -15.57
N PHE A 19 -10.04 42.18 -15.31
CA PHE A 19 -9.97 41.04 -14.41
C PHE A 19 -10.76 39.93 -15.08
N GLY A 20 -10.04 39.08 -15.80
CA GLY A 20 -10.57 37.77 -16.18
C GLY A 20 -10.83 37.00 -14.89
N ALA A 21 -12.07 36.57 -14.72
CA ALA A 21 -12.50 35.79 -13.59
C ALA A 21 -11.76 34.44 -13.58
N ALA A 22 -10.85 34.26 -12.64
CA ALA A 22 -10.48 32.94 -12.15
C ALA A 22 -11.67 32.45 -11.30
N THR A 23 -12.59 31.74 -11.94
CA THR A 23 -13.60 30.96 -11.23
C THR A 23 -12.85 29.77 -10.63
N ILE A 24 -12.38 29.93 -9.38
CA ILE A 24 -11.94 28.80 -8.57
C ILE A 24 -13.22 27.98 -8.34
N MET A 25 -13.39 26.91 -9.11
CA MET A 25 -14.37 25.89 -8.79
C MET A 25 -13.94 25.34 -7.43
N SER A 26 -14.68 25.66 -6.38
CA SER A 26 -14.57 24.99 -5.10
C SER A 26 -14.86 23.52 -5.35
N MET A 27 -13.81 22.71 -5.50
CA MET A 27 -13.96 21.27 -5.50
C MET A 27 -14.65 20.90 -4.18
N PRO A 28 -15.72 20.08 -4.22
CA PRO A 28 -16.31 19.58 -2.99
C PRO A 28 -15.19 18.88 -2.22
N THR A 29 -14.93 19.31 -0.99
CA THR A 29 -14.04 18.60 -0.06
C THR A 29 -14.66 17.24 0.19
N SER A 30 -14.27 16.25 -0.63
CA SER A 30 -14.50 14.84 -0.35
C SER A 30 -13.95 14.61 1.06
N ALA A 31 -14.77 14.00 1.93
CA ALA A 31 -14.25 13.57 3.22
C ALA A 31 -13.17 12.51 2.93
N LEU A 32 -11.90 12.88 3.15
CA LEU A 32 -10.73 12.02 3.11
C LEU A 32 -10.80 11.08 4.33
N ALA A 33 -10.68 9.78 4.11
CA ALA A 33 -10.84 8.76 5.13
C ALA A 33 -9.76 7.66 5.05
N CYS A 34 -8.55 8.00 4.63
CA CYS A 34 -7.44 7.05 4.50
C CYS A 34 -7.20 6.28 5.82
N THR A 35 -6.70 5.05 5.76
CA THR A 35 -6.30 4.29 6.95
C THR A 35 -4.90 3.74 6.77
N GLN A 36 -3.96 4.17 7.61
CA GLN A 36 -2.57 3.71 7.60
C GLN A 36 -2.38 2.60 8.64
N MET A 37 -1.59 1.58 8.32
CA MET A 37 -1.31 0.44 9.18
C MET A 37 0.19 0.15 9.25
N TYR A 38 0.64 -0.35 10.41
CA TYR A 38 2.01 -0.83 10.63
C TYR A 38 1.99 -2.09 11.50
N MET A 39 2.87 -3.04 11.18
CA MET A 39 3.12 -4.25 11.95
C MET A 39 4.62 -4.53 12.01
N GLY A 40 5.20 -4.43 13.21
CA GLY A 40 6.60 -4.72 13.46
C GLY A 40 6.95 -6.20 13.27
N LYS A 41 8.21 -6.48 12.89
CA LYS A 41 8.66 -7.83 12.53
C LYS A 41 8.58 -8.89 13.62
N ASN A 42 8.56 -8.50 14.90
CA ASN A 42 8.41 -9.44 16.01
C ASN A 42 6.96 -9.90 16.20
N LEU A 43 6.01 -9.32 15.44
CA LEU A 43 4.60 -9.66 15.46
C LEU A 43 4.15 -10.44 14.22
N THR A 44 5.05 -10.71 13.27
CA THR A 44 4.71 -11.35 12.00
C THR A 44 5.25 -12.77 11.89
N ALA A 45 4.52 -13.63 11.17
CA ALA A 45 4.85 -15.05 11.03
C ALA A 45 6.15 -15.31 10.26
N ASP A 46 6.53 -14.38 9.38
CA ASP A 46 7.71 -14.47 8.52
C ASP A 46 8.90 -13.61 8.99
N GLY A 47 8.75 -12.89 10.10
CA GLY A 47 9.78 -12.02 10.64
C GLY A 47 10.08 -10.78 9.79
N ASN A 48 9.15 -10.36 8.93
CA ASN A 48 9.25 -9.13 8.14
C ASN A 48 8.44 -7.99 8.74
N THR A 49 8.87 -6.75 8.50
CA THR A 49 8.08 -5.56 8.87
C THR A 49 7.06 -5.27 7.77
N TYR A 50 5.85 -4.86 8.15
CA TYR A 50 4.82 -4.50 7.20
C TYR A 50 4.26 -3.11 7.49
N TYR A 51 4.00 -2.34 6.44
CA TYR A 51 3.22 -1.11 6.54
C TYR A 51 2.44 -0.89 5.25
N GLY A 52 1.40 -0.07 5.31
CA GLY A 52 0.59 0.21 4.13
C GLY A 52 -0.59 1.10 4.45
N ARG A 53 -1.39 1.38 3.44
CA ARG A 53 -2.48 2.35 3.56
C ARG A 53 -3.62 2.04 2.59
N THR A 54 -4.84 2.43 2.95
CA THR A 54 -5.93 2.68 1.98
C THR A 54 -6.00 4.17 1.66
N GLU A 55 -6.08 4.51 0.38
CA GLU A 55 -6.42 5.87 -0.05
C GLU A 55 -7.93 6.01 -0.26
N ASP A 56 -8.53 6.95 0.44
CA ASP A 56 -9.96 7.18 0.42
C ASP A 56 -10.27 8.56 -0.16
N ILE A 57 -10.79 8.60 -1.38
CA ILE A 57 -11.04 9.84 -2.11
C ILE A 57 -12.47 9.90 -2.66
N GLY A 58 -12.93 8.83 -3.30
CA GLY A 58 -14.24 8.81 -3.95
C GLY A 58 -14.63 7.43 -4.49
N THR A 59 -15.92 7.26 -4.74
CA THR A 59 -16.45 6.05 -5.37
C THR A 59 -16.01 5.99 -6.82
N ARG A 60 -15.57 4.81 -7.27
CA ARG A 60 -15.13 4.59 -8.67
C ARG A 60 -14.00 5.55 -9.10
N TYR A 61 -13.11 5.87 -8.17
CA TYR A 61 -11.91 6.66 -8.46
C TYR A 61 -10.83 5.78 -9.10
N LEU A 62 -10.09 6.33 -10.06
CA LEU A 62 -9.13 5.58 -10.87
C LEU A 62 -7.68 5.86 -10.44
N LYS A 63 -6.92 4.78 -10.22
CA LYS A 63 -5.48 4.84 -9.93
C LYS A 63 -4.69 3.99 -10.91
N HIS A 64 -3.45 4.39 -11.17
CA HIS A 64 -2.52 3.78 -12.12
C HIS A 64 -1.22 3.39 -11.46
N TYR A 65 -0.94 2.08 -11.42
CA TYR A 65 0.40 1.61 -11.15
C TYR A 65 1.31 1.86 -12.36
N GLY A 66 2.46 2.50 -12.16
CA GLY A 66 3.42 2.77 -13.23
C GLY A 66 4.85 2.92 -12.75
N ILE A 67 5.75 3.29 -13.68
CA ILE A 67 7.17 3.52 -13.41
C ILE A 67 7.55 4.92 -13.90
N GLU A 68 8.07 5.75 -12.99
CA GLU A 68 8.72 7.01 -13.32
C GLU A 68 10.19 6.72 -13.70
N PRO A 69 10.67 7.16 -14.88
CA PRO A 69 12.06 6.97 -15.26
C PRO A 69 12.99 7.90 -14.45
N SER A 70 14.29 7.61 -14.52
CA SER A 70 15.31 8.53 -14.01
C SER A 70 15.46 9.74 -14.94
N TYR A 71 15.65 10.93 -14.34
CA TYR A 71 15.95 12.16 -15.05
C TYR A 71 17.31 12.71 -14.64
N GLY A 72 18.02 13.33 -15.58
CA GLY A 72 19.25 14.04 -15.26
C GLY A 72 19.03 15.27 -14.37
N PRO A 73 20.12 15.91 -13.89
CA PRO A 73 20.04 17.13 -13.10
C PRO A 73 19.15 18.21 -13.74
N GLY A 74 18.35 18.90 -12.92
CA GLY A 74 17.41 19.93 -13.37
C GLY A 74 15.95 19.45 -13.50
N HIS A 75 15.65 18.18 -13.23
CA HIS A 75 14.26 17.72 -13.09
C HIS A 75 13.55 18.51 -12.00
N THR A 76 12.29 18.90 -12.22
CA THR A 76 11.53 19.73 -11.29
C THR A 76 10.24 19.04 -10.89
N TYR A 77 10.08 18.83 -9.59
CA TYR A 77 8.81 18.42 -8.97
C TYR A 77 8.00 19.68 -8.68
N SER A 78 6.71 19.65 -8.98
CA SER A 78 5.81 20.78 -8.73
C SER A 78 4.41 20.30 -8.39
N SER A 79 3.61 21.16 -7.76
CA SER A 79 2.23 20.84 -7.39
C SER A 79 1.21 21.68 -8.17
N ASN A 80 0.01 21.15 -8.38
CA ASN A 80 -1.16 21.94 -8.82
C ASN A 80 -1.96 22.50 -7.63
N GLU A 81 -1.68 22.07 -6.41
CA GLU A 81 -2.41 22.44 -5.19
C GLU A 81 -1.74 23.58 -4.42
N SER A 82 -0.44 23.77 -4.65
CA SER A 82 0.36 24.85 -4.10
C SER A 82 1.39 25.30 -5.13
N GLY A 83 2.03 26.44 -4.87
CA GLY A 83 3.22 26.91 -5.57
C GLY A 83 4.50 26.19 -5.19
N PHE A 84 4.41 24.98 -4.59
CA PHE A 84 5.57 24.14 -4.31
C PHE A 84 6.33 23.83 -5.60
N SER A 85 7.65 23.97 -5.52
CA SER A 85 8.56 23.60 -6.58
C SER A 85 9.91 23.21 -5.99
N TYR A 86 10.44 22.06 -6.40
CA TYR A 86 11.77 21.61 -6.03
C TYR A 86 12.49 21.10 -7.28
N THR A 87 13.68 21.64 -7.55
CA THR A 87 14.50 21.25 -8.71
C THR A 87 15.66 20.40 -8.23
N SER A 88 15.70 19.15 -8.69
CA SER A 88 16.77 18.22 -8.37
C SER A 88 18.11 18.72 -8.90
N THR A 89 19.13 18.71 -8.05
CA THR A 89 20.51 19.02 -8.43
C THR A 89 21.28 17.79 -8.91
N LYS A 90 20.67 16.60 -8.84
CA LYS A 90 21.29 15.32 -9.19
C LYS A 90 20.46 14.55 -10.21
N THR A 91 20.99 13.42 -10.66
CA THR A 91 20.19 12.44 -11.39
C THR A 91 19.19 11.81 -10.42
N THR A 92 17.90 11.87 -10.74
CA THR A 92 16.83 11.27 -9.93
C THR A 92 16.86 9.75 -10.05
N TYR A 93 16.31 9.04 -9.07
CA TYR A 93 16.13 7.60 -9.14
C TYR A 93 14.89 7.24 -9.94
N ARG A 94 14.92 6.08 -10.64
CA ARG A 94 13.70 5.43 -11.14
C ARG A 94 12.87 4.94 -9.95
N TYR A 95 11.55 5.06 -10.03
CA TYR A 95 10.64 4.54 -9.00
C TYR A 95 9.28 4.10 -9.55
N SER A 96 8.60 3.19 -8.84
CA SER A 96 7.19 2.89 -9.10
C SER A 96 6.26 3.91 -8.47
N TYR A 97 5.07 4.11 -9.03
CA TYR A 97 4.05 5.01 -8.50
C TYR A 97 2.65 4.39 -8.58
N VAL A 98 1.70 4.98 -7.84
CA VAL A 98 0.26 4.71 -7.94
C VAL A 98 -0.49 6.04 -8.13
N ARG A 99 -0.53 6.52 -9.38
CA ARG A 99 -0.97 7.89 -9.71
C ARG A 99 -2.43 8.01 -10.05
N ASP A 100 -2.93 9.22 -9.87
CA ASP A 100 -4.23 9.62 -10.39
C ASP A 100 -4.22 9.72 -11.92
N HIS A 101 -5.40 9.63 -12.51
CA HIS A 101 -5.54 9.79 -13.94
C HIS A 101 -5.41 11.28 -14.33
N PRO A 102 -4.70 11.64 -15.42
CA PRO A 102 -4.50 13.05 -15.80
C PRO A 102 -5.78 13.86 -16.03
N ALA A 103 -6.89 13.21 -16.40
CA ALA A 103 -8.19 13.85 -16.55
C ALA A 103 -8.75 14.45 -15.25
N GLU A 104 -8.26 13.99 -14.09
CA GLU A 104 -8.64 14.49 -12.76
C GLU A 104 -7.81 15.70 -12.33
N TRP A 105 -6.66 15.93 -12.99
CA TRP A 105 -5.64 16.89 -12.57
C TRP A 105 -5.21 17.84 -13.69
N ASP A 106 -6.18 18.39 -14.44
CA ASP A 106 -5.93 19.37 -15.51
C ASP A 106 -4.86 18.91 -16.53
N GLY A 107 -4.78 17.59 -16.79
CA GLY A 107 -3.82 16.98 -17.71
C GLY A 107 -2.42 16.77 -17.15
N ARG A 108 -2.21 16.86 -15.83
CA ARG A 108 -0.94 16.53 -15.17
C ARG A 108 -0.72 15.02 -15.11
N TRP A 109 0.49 14.57 -15.40
CA TRP A 109 0.88 13.15 -15.41
C TRP A 109 1.66 12.72 -14.16
N ASP A 110 1.98 13.69 -13.30
CA ASP A 110 2.79 13.54 -12.09
C ASP A 110 1.95 13.68 -10.81
N ALA A 111 0.62 13.76 -10.93
CA ALA A 111 -0.28 13.95 -9.82
C ALA A 111 -0.31 12.70 -8.91
N TYR A 112 0.01 12.93 -7.62
CA TYR A 112 -0.17 11.94 -6.55
C TYR A 112 0.55 10.63 -6.83
N SER A 113 1.89 10.63 -6.85
CA SER A 113 2.64 9.36 -6.95
C SER A 113 2.28 8.33 -5.85
N GLU A 114 1.68 8.80 -4.75
CA GLU A 114 1.04 8.03 -3.67
C GLU A 114 1.98 7.03 -2.99
N ALA A 115 2.20 5.86 -3.59
CA ALA A 115 3.06 4.83 -3.07
C ALA A 115 3.96 4.20 -4.13
N GLY A 116 5.12 3.70 -3.67
CA GLY A 116 6.01 2.94 -4.52
C GLY A 116 7.38 2.70 -3.92
N ILE A 117 8.29 2.20 -4.75
CA ILE A 117 9.67 1.85 -4.39
C ILE A 117 10.62 2.37 -5.46
N ASN A 118 11.73 2.98 -5.06
CA ASN A 118 12.77 3.37 -5.98
C ASN A 118 13.84 2.28 -6.18
N GLU A 119 14.69 2.46 -7.17
CA GLU A 119 15.78 1.53 -7.51
C GLU A 119 16.89 1.43 -6.44
N LYS A 120 16.77 2.17 -5.34
CA LYS A 120 17.63 2.07 -4.15
C LYS A 120 16.97 1.29 -3.00
N GLY A 121 15.76 0.79 -3.21
CA GLY A 121 15.01 0.04 -2.20
C GLY A 121 14.30 0.92 -1.17
N VAL A 122 14.24 2.24 -1.37
CA VAL A 122 13.42 3.14 -0.56
C VAL A 122 11.97 3.01 -1.02
N SER A 123 11.09 2.75 -0.07
CA SER A 123 9.65 2.67 -0.24
C SER A 123 8.95 3.81 0.50
N CYS A 124 7.81 4.25 -0.02
CA CYS A 124 7.01 5.32 0.53
C CYS A 124 5.53 5.02 0.32
N SER A 125 4.68 5.39 1.28
CA SER A 125 3.25 5.63 1.07
C SER A 125 2.90 7.01 1.64
N ALA A 126 2.33 7.85 0.79
CA ALA A 126 1.98 9.23 1.08
C ALA A 126 0.57 9.53 0.50
N THR A 127 -0.41 9.94 1.31
CA THR A 127 -0.35 10.28 2.74
C THR A 127 -1.53 9.76 3.55
N LEU A 128 -1.40 9.80 4.87
CA LEU A 128 -2.53 9.86 5.77
C LEU A 128 -2.76 11.31 6.18
N SER A 129 -3.79 11.95 5.63
CA SER A 129 -4.15 13.33 6.00
C SER A 129 -4.53 13.41 7.48
N THR A 130 -4.05 14.43 8.16
CA THR A 130 -4.31 14.74 9.57
C THR A 130 -4.71 16.21 9.71
N SER A 131 -4.70 16.73 10.93
CA SER A 131 -5.08 18.10 11.24
C SER A 131 -4.36 18.56 12.49
N TYR A 132 -4.35 19.86 12.73
CA TYR A 132 -3.81 20.48 13.93
C TYR A 132 -4.87 21.29 14.68
N ASN A 133 -4.63 21.55 15.96
CA ASN A 133 -5.51 22.37 16.77
C ASN A 133 -5.41 23.87 16.42
N ASP A 134 -6.38 24.65 16.93
CA ASP A 134 -6.49 26.08 16.65
C ASP A 134 -5.29 26.89 17.15
N ASP A 135 -4.65 26.46 18.25
CA ASP A 135 -3.47 27.15 18.81
C ASP A 135 -2.25 26.98 17.90
N ALA A 136 -1.98 25.75 17.45
CA ALA A 136 -0.94 25.45 16.47
C ALA A 136 -1.20 26.16 15.13
N LYS A 137 -2.45 26.15 14.66
CA LYS A 137 -2.86 26.89 13.45
C LYS A 137 -2.65 28.40 13.58
N ALA A 138 -2.92 28.98 14.74
CA ALA A 138 -2.71 30.41 14.97
C ALA A 138 -1.22 30.77 15.07
N ALA A 139 -0.40 29.87 15.62
CA ALA A 139 1.03 30.08 15.80
C ALA A 139 1.85 29.86 14.52
N ASP A 140 1.51 28.83 13.75
CA ASP A 140 2.24 28.37 12.56
C ASP A 140 1.26 27.71 11.55
N PRO A 141 0.43 28.51 10.85
CA PRO A 141 -0.54 27.98 9.89
C PRO A 141 0.17 27.28 8.72
N THR A 142 -0.49 26.29 8.09
CA THR A 142 -0.03 25.77 6.81
C THR A 142 -0.02 26.89 5.78
N THR A 143 0.81 26.77 4.75
CA THR A 143 0.92 27.79 3.70
C THR A 143 -0.41 28.01 2.97
N GLU A 144 -1.26 26.98 2.86
CA GLU A 144 -2.62 27.09 2.33
C GLU A 144 -3.52 27.92 3.27
N HIS A 145 -3.50 27.64 4.57
CA HIS A 145 -4.26 28.41 5.56
C HIS A 145 -3.77 29.87 5.65
N ALA A 146 -2.46 30.09 5.60
CA ALA A 146 -1.86 31.42 5.58
C ALA A 146 -2.28 32.22 4.33
N HIS A 147 -2.26 31.58 3.15
CA HIS A 147 -2.72 32.18 1.90
C HIS A 147 -4.22 32.52 1.92
N LYS A 148 -5.06 31.62 2.44
CA LYS A 148 -6.50 31.86 2.60
C LYS A 148 -6.79 33.06 3.53
N ALA A 149 -5.99 33.22 4.59
CA ALA A 149 -6.12 34.34 5.51
C ALA A 149 -5.56 35.66 4.94
N ASN A 150 -4.46 35.60 4.18
CA ASN A 150 -3.85 36.72 3.49
C ASN A 150 -3.33 36.30 2.10
N PRO A 151 -4.04 36.64 1.00
CA PRO A 151 -3.64 36.26 -0.36
C PRO A 151 -2.27 36.77 -0.83
N GLU A 152 -1.65 37.74 -0.12
CA GLU A 152 -0.28 38.19 -0.38
C GLU A 152 0.77 37.16 0.06
N VAL A 153 0.45 36.30 1.04
CA VAL A 153 1.28 35.16 1.42
C VAL A 153 1.11 34.07 0.37
N LYS A 154 2.20 33.57 -0.20
CA LYS A 154 2.11 32.50 -1.21
C LYS A 154 1.86 31.16 -0.54
N ASN A 155 0.96 30.37 -1.10
CA ASN A 155 0.84 28.95 -0.79
C ASN A 155 2.01 28.22 -1.48
N THR A 156 3.10 27.92 -0.78
CA THR A 156 4.32 27.31 -1.36
C THR A 156 4.65 25.93 -0.81
N GLY A 157 3.90 25.47 0.18
CA GLY A 157 4.29 24.30 0.95
C GLY A 157 4.08 23.00 0.18
N ILE A 158 4.90 22.01 0.52
CA ILE A 158 4.75 20.64 0.05
C ILE A 158 3.48 20.00 0.64
N GLY A 159 2.89 19.05 -0.07
CA GLY A 159 1.73 18.27 0.38
C GLY A 159 1.64 16.94 -0.37
N GLU A 160 0.53 16.23 -0.16
CA GLU A 160 0.28 14.88 -0.67
C GLU A 160 0.64 14.68 -2.14
N TYR A 161 0.30 15.65 -3.00
CA TYR A 161 0.64 15.65 -4.43
C TYR A 161 2.10 15.28 -4.71
N SER A 162 3.04 15.78 -3.90
CA SER A 162 4.48 15.76 -4.23
C SER A 162 5.35 14.88 -3.33
N TYR A 163 4.90 14.51 -2.12
CA TYR A 163 5.75 13.79 -1.16
C TYR A 163 6.41 12.54 -1.74
N ALA A 164 5.61 11.59 -2.25
CA ALA A 164 6.13 10.32 -2.75
C ALA A 164 7.09 10.53 -3.93
N GLY A 165 6.77 11.42 -4.87
CA GLY A 165 7.64 11.70 -6.02
C GLY A 165 8.99 12.28 -5.61
N VAL A 166 9.00 13.23 -4.66
CA VAL A 166 10.23 13.83 -4.13
C VAL A 166 11.05 12.80 -3.35
N ILE A 167 10.44 12.07 -2.42
CA ILE A 167 11.14 11.06 -1.60
C ILE A 167 11.77 9.98 -2.50
N LEU A 168 10.96 9.38 -3.38
CA LEU A 168 11.40 8.25 -4.19
C LEU A 168 12.39 8.67 -5.27
N GLY A 169 12.23 9.85 -5.86
CA GLY A 169 13.16 10.37 -6.87
C GLY A 169 14.48 10.87 -6.31
N GLU A 170 14.54 11.26 -5.03
CA GLU A 170 15.70 11.95 -4.47
C GLU A 170 16.45 11.20 -3.36
N SER A 171 15.92 10.14 -2.76
CA SER A 171 16.54 9.55 -1.56
C SER A 171 17.06 8.13 -1.80
N ALA A 172 18.29 7.85 -1.39
CA ALA A 172 18.89 6.51 -1.48
C ALA A 172 18.64 5.67 -0.22
N THR A 173 18.24 6.30 0.89
CA THR A 173 17.83 5.64 2.13
C THR A 173 16.54 6.28 2.68
N ALA A 174 15.83 5.58 3.56
CA ALA A 174 14.63 6.10 4.21
C ALA A 174 14.94 7.34 5.06
N ARG A 175 16.08 7.33 5.76
CA ARG A 175 16.55 8.47 6.55
C ARG A 175 16.83 9.71 5.69
N GLU A 176 17.47 9.53 4.53
CA GLU A 176 17.63 10.63 3.56
C GLU A 176 16.28 11.18 3.09
N GLY A 177 15.25 10.32 2.97
CA GLY A 177 13.87 10.74 2.70
C GLY A 177 13.30 11.63 3.80
N VAL A 178 13.46 11.23 5.05
CA VAL A 178 13.02 12.01 6.23
C VAL A 178 13.73 13.36 6.29
N GLU A 179 15.06 13.37 6.17
CA GLU A 179 15.87 14.60 6.23
C GLU A 179 15.52 15.57 5.10
N LEU A 180 15.33 15.06 3.88
CA LEU A 180 14.92 15.87 2.73
C LEU A 180 13.57 16.53 2.97
N ILE A 181 12.55 15.76 3.35
CA ILE A 181 11.22 16.32 3.58
C ILE A 181 11.23 17.31 4.75
N GLY A 182 11.95 16.99 5.83
CA GLY A 182 12.15 17.92 6.94
C GLY A 182 12.73 19.26 6.49
N SER A 183 13.81 19.23 5.70
CA SER A 183 14.43 20.45 5.18
C SER A 183 13.50 21.26 4.25
N LEU A 184 12.71 20.59 3.41
CA LEU A 184 11.76 21.27 2.53
C LEU A 184 10.63 21.93 3.32
N ILE A 185 10.19 21.32 4.42
CA ILE A 185 9.20 21.91 5.32
C ILE A 185 9.79 23.09 6.09
N ASP A 186 11.04 23.00 6.55
CA ASP A 186 11.72 24.12 7.20
C ASP A 186 11.85 25.34 6.25
N GLU A 187 12.11 25.09 4.96
CA GLU A 187 12.31 26.14 3.94
C GLU A 187 11.03 26.70 3.34
N GLN A 188 10.06 25.84 3.01
CA GLN A 188 8.89 26.17 2.19
C GLN A 188 7.55 25.95 2.89
N GLY A 189 7.56 25.28 4.05
CA GLY A 189 6.40 24.86 4.80
C GLY A 189 5.63 23.70 4.15
N VAL A 190 4.48 23.36 4.74
CA VAL A 190 3.48 22.44 4.16
C VAL A 190 2.22 23.16 3.71
N CYS A 191 1.50 22.62 2.72
CA CYS A 191 0.16 23.09 2.37
C CYS A 191 -0.93 22.32 3.13
N SER A 192 -0.66 21.09 3.57
CA SER A 192 -1.54 20.20 4.33
C SER A 192 -0.78 19.54 5.51
N ASN A 193 -1.52 19.00 6.49
CA ASN A 193 -0.95 18.24 7.60
C ASN A 193 -1.07 16.76 7.29
N ASP A 194 0.06 16.06 7.17
CA ASP A 194 0.09 14.70 6.64
C ASP A 194 1.02 13.78 7.45
N GLN A 195 0.65 12.50 7.52
CA GLN A 195 1.51 11.41 7.96
C GLN A 195 1.98 10.58 6.76
N ILE A 196 3.23 10.15 6.80
CA ILE A 196 3.89 9.41 5.72
C ILE A 196 4.72 8.30 6.35
N VAL A 197 4.75 7.13 5.73
CA VAL A 197 5.72 6.09 6.10
C VAL A 197 6.77 5.95 5.02
N ILE A 198 8.04 6.03 5.43
CA ILE A 198 9.21 5.89 4.56
C ILE A 198 10.05 4.74 5.10
N ALA A 199 10.39 3.76 4.25
CA ALA A 199 11.15 2.60 4.69
C ALA A 199 12.20 2.16 3.68
N ASP A 200 13.28 1.57 4.16
CA ASP A 200 14.25 0.83 3.36
C ASP A 200 14.56 -0.52 4.02
N ASN A 201 15.58 -1.22 3.53
CA ASN A 201 15.99 -2.53 4.07
C ASN A 201 16.61 -2.47 5.49
N THR A 202 16.70 -1.29 6.11
CA THR A 202 17.34 -1.07 7.41
C THR A 202 16.39 -0.41 8.40
N GLU A 203 15.73 0.67 8.00
CA GLU A 203 14.89 1.52 8.85
C GLU A 203 13.49 1.71 8.29
N THR A 204 12.54 1.99 9.18
CA THR A 204 11.18 2.39 8.82
C THR A 204 10.80 3.58 9.68
N TRP A 205 10.35 4.65 9.05
CA TRP A 205 10.08 5.94 9.67
C TRP A 205 8.62 6.33 9.47
N LEU A 206 7.97 6.76 10.55
CA LEU A 206 6.72 7.50 10.48
C LEU A 206 7.03 8.99 10.57
N PHE A 207 6.79 9.72 9.48
CA PHE A 207 6.88 11.17 9.41
C PHE A 207 5.50 11.79 9.65
N ALA A 208 5.43 12.92 10.35
CA ALA A 208 4.23 13.70 10.57
C ALA A 208 4.52 15.21 10.44
N ALA A 209 3.82 15.88 9.52
CA ALA A 209 3.75 17.33 9.46
C ALA A 209 2.73 17.86 10.48
N LEU A 210 3.23 18.50 11.55
CA LEU A 210 2.46 18.90 12.73
C LEU A 210 1.81 20.28 12.59
N SER A 211 2.48 21.20 11.90
CA SER A 211 1.97 22.54 11.55
C SER A 211 2.68 23.07 10.32
N GLY A 212 2.58 24.38 10.03
CA GLY A 212 3.15 24.96 8.81
C GLY A 212 4.62 24.63 8.56
N HIS A 213 5.44 24.63 9.61
CA HIS A 213 6.88 24.34 9.58
C HIS A 213 7.32 23.38 10.70
N GLN A 214 6.41 22.91 11.55
CA GLN A 214 6.77 21.92 12.58
C GLN A 214 6.49 20.50 12.09
N TRP A 215 7.45 19.61 12.30
CA TRP A 215 7.38 18.22 11.86
C TRP A 215 8.16 17.31 12.81
N ILE A 216 7.81 16.03 12.80
CA ILE A 216 8.51 14.97 13.53
C ILE A 216 8.57 13.71 12.68
N ALA A 217 9.63 12.94 12.83
CA ALA A 217 9.78 11.62 12.26
C ALA A 217 10.33 10.66 13.33
N MET A 218 9.69 9.50 13.45
CA MET A 218 10.03 8.50 14.44
C MET A 218 10.34 7.16 13.77
N LYS A 219 11.45 6.54 14.17
CA LYS A 219 11.80 5.19 13.73
C LYS A 219 10.83 4.20 14.39
N LEU A 220 10.15 3.41 13.57
CA LEU A 220 9.17 2.42 14.02
C LEU A 220 9.86 1.16 14.54
N THR A 221 9.39 0.66 15.67
CA THR A 221 10.02 -0.46 16.39
C THR A 221 9.46 -1.81 15.96
N ASP A 222 10.28 -2.84 16.15
CA ASP A 222 10.02 -4.19 15.67
C ASP A 222 8.86 -4.90 16.39
N ASP A 223 8.43 -4.43 17.55
CA ASP A 223 7.48 -5.11 18.43
C ASP A 223 6.11 -4.45 18.51
N VAL A 224 5.82 -3.38 17.76
CA VAL A 224 4.54 -2.67 17.85
C VAL A 224 3.68 -2.81 16.59
N ALA A 225 2.37 -2.64 16.77
CA ALA A 225 1.41 -2.43 15.70
C ALA A 225 0.86 -0.99 15.76
N SER A 226 0.36 -0.50 14.63
CA SER A 226 -0.37 0.77 14.54
C SER A 226 -1.52 0.67 13.53
N VAL A 227 -2.61 1.38 13.82
CA VAL A 227 -3.70 1.67 12.87
C VAL A 227 -4.10 3.13 13.09
N ASN A 228 -3.97 3.98 12.06
CA ASN A 228 -4.34 5.38 12.13
C ASN A 228 -5.32 5.76 11.01
N PRO A 229 -6.59 6.02 11.34
CA PRO A 229 -7.62 6.48 10.41
C PRO A 229 -7.81 8.01 10.46
N ASN A 230 -6.80 8.78 10.06
CA ASN A 230 -6.80 10.26 10.06
C ASN A 230 -6.97 10.91 11.44
N ILE A 231 -6.39 10.30 12.48
CA ILE A 231 -6.41 10.84 13.84
C ILE A 231 -5.07 11.52 14.11
N SER A 232 -5.12 12.83 14.37
CA SER A 232 -3.93 13.69 14.51
C SER A 232 -3.21 13.58 15.85
N ASN A 233 -3.86 13.05 16.88
CA ASN A 233 -3.37 13.08 18.26
C ASN A 233 -3.35 11.72 18.93
N LEU A 234 -3.26 10.62 18.17
CA LEU A 234 -2.97 9.33 18.81
C LEU A 234 -1.69 9.43 19.63
N ASN A 235 -1.75 9.04 20.90
CA ASN A 235 -0.69 9.28 21.87
C ASN A 235 0.55 8.43 21.58
N PHE A 236 1.72 9.05 21.67
CA PHE A 236 3.02 8.40 21.67
C PHE A 236 4.00 9.19 22.54
N GLN A 237 4.99 8.50 23.08
CA GLN A 237 6.11 9.12 23.77
C GLN A 237 7.38 8.87 22.97
N VAL A 238 8.18 9.92 22.79
CA VAL A 238 9.43 9.86 22.06
C VAL A 238 10.43 10.81 22.71
N ASN A 239 11.68 10.35 22.78
CA ASN A 239 12.78 11.20 23.22
C ASN A 239 13.22 12.11 22.06
N LEU A 240 12.92 13.40 22.15
CA LEU A 240 13.32 14.39 21.15
C LEU A 240 14.85 14.56 21.07
N ASP A 241 15.58 14.22 22.14
CA ASP A 241 17.05 14.29 22.18
C ASP A 241 17.75 13.02 21.63
N ASP A 242 17.00 12.10 21.01
CA ASP A 242 17.52 10.86 20.42
C ASP A 242 17.53 10.91 18.87
N PRO A 243 18.57 11.50 18.25
CA PRO A 243 18.64 11.67 16.79
C PRO A 243 18.74 10.34 16.01
N GLU A 244 19.01 9.22 16.69
CA GLU A 244 18.99 7.90 16.06
C GLU A 244 17.56 7.45 15.76
N ASN A 245 16.61 7.74 16.66
CA ASN A 245 15.23 7.25 16.59
C ASN A 245 14.18 8.35 16.38
N CYS A 246 14.56 9.62 16.52
CA CYS A 246 13.67 10.77 16.38
C CYS A 246 14.37 11.92 15.65
N LEU A 247 13.81 12.36 14.53
CA LEU A 247 14.21 13.57 13.82
C LEU A 247 13.04 14.54 13.86
N HIS A 248 13.27 15.84 14.03
CA HIS A 248 12.18 16.82 14.14
C HIS A 248 12.65 18.24 13.82
N SER A 249 11.70 19.14 13.60
CA SER A 249 11.95 20.58 13.45
C SER A 249 12.53 21.21 14.73
N GLU A 250 13.45 22.16 14.59
CA GLU A 250 14.09 22.84 15.74
C GLU A 250 13.06 23.48 16.70
N GLY A 251 11.98 24.03 16.15
CA GLY A 251 10.94 24.74 16.88
C GLY A 251 9.88 23.87 17.57
N ILE A 252 9.95 22.53 17.48
CA ILE A 252 8.85 21.63 17.86
C ILE A 252 8.39 21.81 19.32
N LYS A 253 9.30 22.23 20.21
CA LYS A 253 9.03 22.43 21.63
C LYS A 253 9.02 23.90 22.02
N THR A 254 9.97 24.68 21.52
CA THR A 254 10.16 26.08 21.90
C THR A 254 9.03 26.98 21.40
N MET A 255 8.53 26.76 20.19
CA MET A 255 7.41 27.53 19.64
C MET A 255 6.13 27.40 20.50
N PRO A 256 5.62 26.18 20.80
CA PRO A 256 4.44 26.05 21.63
C PRO A 256 4.64 26.52 23.08
N GLU A 257 5.86 26.44 23.62
CA GLU A 257 6.21 27.02 24.92
C GLU A 257 6.09 28.55 24.93
N GLU A 258 6.67 29.22 23.93
CA GLU A 258 6.61 30.68 23.78
C GLU A 258 5.19 31.20 23.52
N LYS A 259 4.39 30.42 22.78
CA LYS A 259 3.00 30.75 22.47
C LYS A 259 2.02 30.34 23.57
N GLY A 260 2.46 29.56 24.55
CA GLY A 260 1.69 29.22 25.75
C GLY A 260 0.68 28.09 25.58
N PHE A 261 0.88 27.17 24.63
CA PHE A 261 -0.01 26.02 24.39
C PHE A 261 0.65 24.64 24.52
N ALA A 262 1.96 24.58 24.83
CA ALA A 262 2.68 23.34 25.09
C ALA A 262 1.99 22.45 26.13
N LYS A 263 1.94 21.14 25.83
CA LYS A 263 1.42 20.08 26.70
C LYS A 263 2.54 19.12 27.08
N TYR A 264 2.40 18.50 28.25
CA TYR A 264 3.38 17.58 28.80
C TYR A 264 2.66 16.40 29.44
N PHE A 265 3.30 15.23 29.40
CA PHE A 265 2.91 14.07 30.19
C PHE A 265 3.14 14.33 31.69
N GLU A 266 2.58 13.46 32.54
CA GLU A 266 2.74 13.57 34.00
C GLU A 266 4.19 13.53 34.47
N ASP A 267 5.07 12.87 33.72
CA ASP A 267 6.51 12.77 33.99
C ASP A 267 7.32 13.99 33.51
N GLY A 268 6.65 14.97 32.89
CA GLY A 268 7.24 16.20 32.39
C GLY A 268 7.83 16.10 30.97
N GLN A 269 7.73 14.96 30.29
CA GLN A 269 8.09 14.86 28.88
C GLN A 269 7.12 15.67 28.01
N PHE A 270 7.63 16.29 26.95
CA PHE A 270 6.82 17.08 26.02
C PHE A 270 5.88 16.17 25.23
N ASP A 271 4.59 16.49 25.23
CA ASP A 271 3.56 15.70 24.56
C ASP A 271 3.25 16.30 23.19
N VAL A 272 3.90 15.75 22.15
CA VAL A 272 3.74 16.21 20.77
C VAL A 272 2.28 16.05 20.29
N ALA A 273 1.67 14.90 20.57
CA ALA A 273 0.33 14.57 20.09
C ALA A 273 -0.74 15.52 20.68
N GLN A 274 -0.70 15.76 21.99
CA GLN A 274 -1.62 16.70 22.64
C GLN A 274 -1.30 18.17 22.35
N THR A 275 -0.03 18.52 22.11
CA THR A 275 0.36 19.90 21.81
C THR A 275 -0.11 20.34 20.43
N TYR A 276 -0.04 19.46 19.42
CA TYR A 276 -0.32 19.82 18.03
C TYR A 276 -1.66 19.31 17.49
N GLY A 277 -2.09 18.11 17.87
CA GLY A 277 -3.25 17.48 17.24
C GLY A 277 -4.61 17.97 17.78
N VAL A 278 -5.67 17.68 17.00
CA VAL A 278 -7.04 18.12 17.26
C VAL A 278 -7.68 17.35 18.41
N SER A 279 -8.12 18.03 19.48
CA SER A 279 -8.82 17.40 20.61
C SER A 279 -10.02 16.54 20.21
N ILE A 280 -10.32 15.51 21.02
CA ILE A 280 -11.48 14.63 20.83
C ILE A 280 -12.75 15.46 20.64
N ASN A 281 -13.40 15.28 19.49
CA ASN A 281 -14.66 15.94 19.17
C ASN A 281 -15.46 15.13 18.14
N ASN A 282 -16.73 15.49 17.96
CA ASN A 282 -17.67 14.72 17.14
C ASN A 282 -17.28 14.66 15.64
N THR A 283 -16.49 15.60 15.11
CA THR A 283 -16.08 15.54 13.69
C THR A 283 -15.17 14.34 13.41
N GLY A 284 -14.54 13.77 14.45
CA GLY A 284 -13.69 12.59 14.35
C GLY A 284 -14.41 11.25 14.56
N MET A 285 -15.73 11.22 14.75
CA MET A 285 -16.42 9.99 15.19
C MET A 285 -16.31 8.81 14.20
N GLY A 286 -16.22 9.10 12.89
CA GLY A 286 -16.01 8.08 11.86
C GLY A 286 -14.58 7.53 11.87
N SER A 287 -13.59 8.39 12.16
CA SER A 287 -12.20 7.99 12.37
C SER A 287 -12.05 7.12 13.62
N TRP A 288 -12.65 7.51 14.74
CA TRP A 288 -12.65 6.70 15.96
C TRP A 288 -13.31 5.34 15.77
N ALA A 289 -14.42 5.27 15.02
CA ALA A 289 -15.05 3.99 14.67
C ALA A 289 -14.07 3.07 13.91
N ARG A 290 -13.39 3.59 12.87
CA ARG A 290 -12.36 2.84 12.13
C ARG A 290 -11.20 2.42 13.01
N TYR A 291 -10.78 3.26 13.96
CA TYR A 291 -9.69 2.94 14.90
C TYR A 291 -10.09 1.75 15.76
N ILE A 292 -11.30 1.76 16.34
CA ILE A 292 -11.82 0.66 17.16
C ILE A 292 -11.98 -0.63 16.33
N GLN A 293 -12.51 -0.54 15.11
CA GLN A 293 -12.59 -1.68 14.19
C GLN A 293 -11.21 -2.28 13.90
N GLY A 294 -10.20 -1.44 13.64
CA GLY A 294 -8.82 -1.89 13.40
C GLY A 294 -8.18 -2.50 14.64
N ARG A 295 -8.40 -1.90 15.82
CA ARG A 295 -7.94 -2.42 17.11
C ARG A 295 -8.53 -3.79 17.42
N ASP A 296 -9.81 -3.99 17.16
CA ASP A 296 -10.44 -5.32 17.29
C ASP A 296 -9.88 -6.32 16.28
N TYR A 297 -9.74 -5.93 15.00
CA TYR A 297 -9.16 -6.78 13.96
C TYR A 297 -7.77 -7.28 14.36
N PHE A 298 -6.91 -6.38 14.85
CA PHE A 298 -5.57 -6.71 15.34
C PHE A 298 -5.54 -7.30 16.75
N MET A 299 -6.67 -7.80 17.26
CA MET A 299 -6.77 -8.48 18.56
C MET A 299 -6.23 -7.65 19.73
N ALA A 300 -6.45 -6.34 19.68
CA ALA A 300 -6.19 -5.38 20.76
C ALA A 300 -7.43 -4.51 21.02
N PRO A 301 -8.62 -5.11 21.25
CA PRO A 301 -9.90 -4.40 21.25
C PRO A 301 -9.99 -3.36 22.36
N LEU A 302 -10.81 -2.34 22.11
CA LEU A 302 -11.29 -1.40 23.11
C LEU A 302 -12.69 -1.82 23.59
N THR A 303 -13.05 -1.42 24.80
CA THR A 303 -14.29 -1.82 25.49
C THR A 303 -15.31 -0.67 25.49
N GLU A 304 -16.49 -0.92 24.92
CA GLU A 304 -17.61 0.03 24.97
C GLU A 304 -18.04 0.31 26.43
N GLY A 305 -18.35 1.57 26.75
CA GLY A 305 -18.71 2.05 28.09
C GLY A 305 -17.54 2.20 29.06
N THR A 306 -16.32 1.78 28.66
CA THR A 306 -15.08 1.96 29.44
C THR A 306 -14.07 2.82 28.70
N ASP A 307 -13.82 2.51 27.42
CA ASP A 307 -12.84 3.19 26.57
C ASP A 307 -13.52 4.16 25.57
N TYR A 308 -14.74 3.83 25.13
CA TYR A 308 -15.50 4.62 24.16
C TYR A 308 -17.01 4.44 24.32
N GLU A 309 -17.77 5.34 23.69
CA GLU A 309 -19.22 5.24 23.51
C GLU A 309 -19.57 5.28 22.02
N ILE A 310 -20.61 4.53 21.63
CA ILE A 310 -21.19 4.65 20.29
C ILE A 310 -22.09 5.88 20.26
N VAL A 311 -21.83 6.77 19.30
CA VAL A 311 -22.55 8.04 19.18
C VAL A 311 -23.25 8.16 17.83
N LYS A 312 -24.24 9.04 17.77
CA LYS A 312 -24.95 9.41 16.55
C LYS A 312 -24.40 10.72 16.01
N ASP A 313 -24.23 10.78 14.69
CA ASP A 313 -23.97 12.03 14.00
C ASP A 313 -25.25 12.87 14.05
N LYS A 314 -25.22 13.95 14.85
CA LYS A 314 -26.35 14.87 14.99
C LYS A 314 -26.42 15.89 13.83
N ASP A 315 -25.35 15.98 13.05
CA ASP A 315 -25.19 16.96 11.97
C ASP A 315 -25.54 16.34 10.59
N LYS A 316 -25.39 15.01 10.44
CA LYS A 316 -25.81 14.26 9.25
C LYS A 316 -26.84 13.18 9.61
N ASN A 317 -28.13 13.51 9.48
CA ASN A 317 -29.29 12.61 9.64
C ASN A 317 -29.14 11.61 10.81
N ASP A 318 -29.92 11.74 11.89
CA ASP A 318 -29.91 10.95 13.17
C ASP A 318 -29.69 9.39 13.14
N VAL A 319 -29.52 8.80 11.98
CA VAL A 319 -29.17 7.41 11.65
C VAL A 319 -27.67 7.12 11.50
N THR A 320 -26.78 8.08 11.20
CA THR A 320 -25.35 7.75 11.03
C THR A 320 -24.68 7.53 12.38
N LEU A 321 -24.01 6.38 12.55
CA LEU A 321 -23.32 6.00 13.78
C LEU A 321 -21.81 6.17 13.65
N GLY A 322 -21.14 6.27 14.80
CA GLY A 322 -19.69 6.29 14.94
C GLY A 322 -19.30 6.12 16.41
N ALA A 323 -18.07 6.43 16.76
CA ALA A 323 -17.59 6.22 18.12
C ALA A 323 -16.90 7.47 18.68
N MET A 324 -16.93 7.61 20.00
CA MET A 324 -16.20 8.64 20.72
C MET A 324 -15.44 8.01 21.88
N VAL A 325 -14.12 8.13 21.84
CA VAL A 325 -13.26 7.67 22.94
C VAL A 325 -13.35 8.62 24.13
N HIS A 326 -13.23 8.09 25.34
CA HIS A 326 -13.25 8.90 26.57
C HIS A 326 -11.93 9.63 26.82
N GLU A 327 -10.84 9.03 26.36
CA GLU A 327 -9.49 9.57 26.45
C GLU A 327 -8.72 9.24 25.19
N MET A 328 -7.60 9.95 25.01
CA MET A 328 -6.79 9.82 23.82
C MET A 328 -6.13 8.45 23.75
N GLN A 329 -6.30 7.76 22.62
CA GLN A 329 -5.82 6.39 22.44
C GLN A 329 -4.39 6.37 21.90
N PRO A 330 -3.61 5.30 22.16
CA PRO A 330 -2.21 5.23 21.75
C PRO A 330 -2.06 4.98 20.24
N LEU A 331 -1.04 5.57 19.63
CA LEU A 331 -0.66 5.32 18.24
C LEU A 331 -0.12 3.90 18.05
N PHE A 332 0.66 3.43 19.02
CA PHE A 332 1.28 2.11 19.02
C PHE A 332 0.67 1.20 20.07
N PHE A 333 0.47 -0.07 19.73
CA PHE A 333 -0.10 -1.07 20.63
C PHE A 333 0.45 -2.47 20.36
N GLN A 334 0.13 -3.39 21.25
CA GLN A 334 0.53 -4.80 21.19
C GLN A 334 -0.69 -5.68 20.88
N PRO A 335 -0.77 -6.29 19.69
CA PRO A 335 -1.72 -7.36 19.40
C PRO A 335 -1.58 -8.53 20.39
N SER A 336 -2.68 -9.25 20.66
CA SER A 336 -2.60 -10.44 21.53
C SER A 336 -1.90 -11.64 20.89
N LYS A 337 -1.68 -11.62 19.56
CA LYS A 337 -0.95 -12.64 18.79
C LYS A 337 0.23 -12.01 18.05
N SER A 338 1.26 -12.80 17.77
CA SER A 338 2.53 -12.35 17.16
C SER A 338 2.93 -13.16 15.91
N ASP A 339 1.97 -13.81 15.26
CA ASP A 339 2.16 -14.62 14.06
C ASP A 339 1.27 -14.12 12.90
N TRP A 340 1.12 -12.80 12.76
CA TRP A 340 0.38 -12.19 11.65
C TRP A 340 1.02 -12.53 10.32
N ASN A 341 0.26 -13.14 9.42
CA ASN A 341 0.75 -13.48 8.08
C ASN A 341 0.35 -12.45 7.03
N THR A 342 0.98 -12.50 5.85
CA THR A 342 0.74 -11.58 4.73
C THR A 342 -0.74 -11.47 4.34
N PHE A 343 -1.47 -12.59 4.31
CA PHE A 343 -2.89 -12.60 3.95
C PHE A 343 -3.73 -11.83 4.97
N GLU A 344 -3.51 -12.06 6.27
CA GLU A 344 -4.23 -11.35 7.33
C GLU A 344 -3.96 -9.83 7.31
N LEU A 345 -2.72 -9.43 6.99
CA LEU A 345 -2.35 -8.02 6.89
C LEU A 345 -2.97 -7.34 5.66
N ILE A 346 -2.99 -8.02 4.50
CA ILE A 346 -3.73 -7.54 3.32
C ILE A 346 -5.22 -7.38 3.64
N ARG A 347 -5.82 -8.37 4.31
CA ARG A 347 -7.27 -8.35 4.60
C ARG A 347 -7.67 -7.29 5.61
N ALA A 348 -6.75 -6.75 6.41
CA ALA A 348 -7.02 -5.69 7.36
C ALA A 348 -7.59 -4.42 6.69
N PHE A 349 -7.13 -4.10 5.48
CA PHE A 349 -7.61 -2.95 4.70
C PHE A 349 -9.07 -3.09 4.25
N GLY A 350 -9.57 -4.32 4.14
CA GLY A 350 -10.98 -4.59 3.83
C GLY A 350 -11.88 -4.74 5.07
N ASN A 351 -11.37 -4.47 6.28
CA ASN A 351 -12.11 -4.67 7.53
C ASN A 351 -13.28 -3.69 7.66
N ARG A 352 -14.45 -4.18 8.05
CA ARG A 352 -15.67 -3.37 8.21
C ARG A 352 -16.27 -3.46 9.61
N GLY A 353 -15.51 -3.94 10.57
CA GLY A 353 -15.96 -4.04 11.96
C GLY A 353 -16.93 -5.19 12.20
N GLU A 354 -16.85 -6.26 11.41
CA GLU A 354 -17.78 -7.39 11.47
C GLU A 354 -17.90 -8.02 12.86
N LYS A 355 -16.86 -7.88 13.68
CA LYS A 355 -16.75 -8.42 15.04
C LYS A 355 -16.97 -7.38 16.15
N VAL A 356 -17.23 -6.12 15.80
CA VAL A 356 -17.45 -5.03 16.76
C VAL A 356 -18.95 -4.68 16.80
N PRO A 357 -19.69 -5.13 17.83
CA PRO A 357 -21.12 -4.84 17.95
C PRO A 357 -21.40 -3.33 17.91
N GLY A 358 -22.38 -2.91 17.10
CA GLY A 358 -22.77 -1.51 16.97
C GLY A 358 -21.83 -0.65 16.11
N LEU A 359 -20.68 -1.19 15.70
CA LEU A 359 -19.76 -0.57 14.74
C LEU A 359 -19.48 -1.48 13.53
N ASN A 360 -20.44 -2.34 13.16
CA ASN A 360 -20.35 -3.16 11.96
C ASN A 360 -20.94 -2.38 10.77
N ALA A 361 -20.10 -1.94 9.83
CA ALA A 361 -20.54 -1.14 8.69
C ALA A 361 -21.48 -1.88 7.72
N ASN A 362 -21.64 -3.20 7.87
CA ASN A 362 -22.59 -3.98 7.08
C ASN A 362 -24.03 -3.91 7.63
N THR A 363 -24.20 -3.59 8.92
CA THR A 363 -25.51 -3.59 9.59
C THR A 363 -25.86 -2.24 10.20
N ASP A 364 -24.86 -1.45 10.60
CA ASP A 364 -25.04 -0.31 11.51
C ASP A 364 -24.84 1.05 10.81
N GLY A 365 -24.38 1.06 9.55
CA GLY A 365 -24.21 2.29 8.77
C GLY A 365 -23.09 3.21 9.28
N VAL A 366 -22.04 2.63 9.87
CA VAL A 366 -20.84 3.34 10.35
C VAL A 366 -19.77 3.45 9.27
N SER A 367 -18.86 4.43 9.42
CA SER A 367 -17.62 4.45 8.63
C SER A 367 -16.77 3.20 8.89
N SER A 368 -16.08 2.73 7.86
CA SER A 368 -15.21 1.55 7.94
C SER A 368 -13.89 1.74 7.19
N ILE A 369 -12.90 0.91 7.53
CA ILE A 369 -11.61 0.88 6.84
C ILE A 369 -11.81 0.45 5.38
N GLY A 370 -12.42 -0.73 5.18
CA GLY A 370 -12.87 -1.16 3.86
C GLY A 370 -14.09 -0.36 3.45
N SER A 371 -14.00 0.41 2.38
CA SER A 371 -14.99 1.41 1.97
C SER A 371 -15.14 1.44 0.45
N ASP A 372 -16.33 1.78 -0.04
CA ASP A 372 -16.57 2.02 -1.48
C ASP A 372 -15.88 3.30 -1.99
N ARG A 373 -15.28 4.07 -1.07
CA ARG A 373 -14.46 5.26 -1.36
C ARG A 373 -12.96 4.97 -1.45
N ASN A 374 -12.51 3.76 -1.13
CA ASN A 374 -11.11 3.39 -1.31
C ASN A 374 -10.79 3.37 -2.83
N ALA A 375 -9.80 4.14 -3.27
CA ALA A 375 -9.34 4.14 -4.66
C ALA A 375 -8.28 3.07 -4.90
N GLU A 376 -7.38 2.91 -3.94
CA GLU A 376 -6.36 1.87 -3.90
C GLU A 376 -6.07 1.43 -2.45
N ALA A 377 -5.30 0.36 -2.32
CA ALA A 377 -4.59 0.07 -1.09
C ALA A 377 -3.25 -0.61 -1.39
N ASN A 378 -2.25 -0.30 -0.60
CA ASN A 378 -0.91 -0.85 -0.72
C ASN A 378 -0.42 -1.45 0.60
N LEU A 379 0.42 -2.49 0.49
CA LEU A 379 1.13 -3.10 1.62
C LEU A 379 2.58 -3.39 1.22
N PHE A 380 3.53 -2.82 1.94
CA PHE A 380 4.94 -3.05 1.77
C PHE A 380 5.43 -4.09 2.78
N GLN A 381 6.02 -5.18 2.28
CA GLN A 381 6.71 -6.19 3.06
C GLN A 381 8.21 -5.89 3.05
N ILE A 382 8.75 -5.43 4.19
CA ILE A 382 10.14 -5.01 4.35
C ILE A 382 10.97 -6.13 4.99
N ARG A 383 11.96 -6.62 4.24
CA ARG A 383 12.88 -7.68 4.63
C ARG A 383 14.22 -7.09 5.08
N LYS A 384 14.33 -6.85 6.39
CA LYS A 384 15.49 -6.16 6.95
C LYS A 384 16.80 -6.94 6.71
N GLY A 385 17.83 -6.26 6.24
CA GLY A 385 19.16 -6.83 5.98
C GLY A 385 19.32 -7.55 4.63
N TYR A 386 18.27 -7.60 3.81
CA TYR A 386 18.37 -8.11 2.44
C TYR A 386 18.99 -7.06 1.51
N ASP A 387 19.41 -7.48 0.32
CA ASP A 387 19.84 -6.56 -0.73
C ASP A 387 18.70 -5.58 -1.07
N PRO A 388 18.94 -4.24 -1.11
CA PRO A 388 17.89 -3.25 -1.35
C PRO A 388 17.06 -3.49 -2.62
N GLU A 389 17.64 -4.11 -3.66
CA GLU A 389 16.91 -4.44 -4.90
C GLU A 389 15.73 -5.39 -4.68
N VAL A 390 15.84 -6.27 -3.68
CA VAL A 390 14.83 -7.30 -3.39
C VAL A 390 14.26 -7.16 -1.99
N ALA A 391 14.75 -6.24 -1.16
CA ALA A 391 14.36 -6.15 0.25
C ALA A 391 12.88 -5.86 0.46
N THR A 392 12.20 -5.24 -0.50
CA THR A 392 10.79 -4.85 -0.36
C THR A 392 9.93 -5.48 -1.46
N ILE A 393 8.83 -6.10 -1.05
CA ILE A 393 7.75 -6.53 -1.95
C ILE A 393 6.56 -5.57 -1.73
N GLN A 394 6.11 -4.94 -2.81
CA GLN A 394 4.88 -4.12 -2.82
C GLN A 394 3.71 -5.02 -3.19
N TRP A 395 2.72 -5.10 -2.31
CA TRP A 395 1.45 -5.79 -2.54
C TRP A 395 0.40 -4.74 -2.88
N GLU A 396 0.04 -4.63 -4.16
CA GLU A 396 -0.71 -3.50 -4.70
C GLU A 396 -2.16 -3.86 -5.06
N MET A 397 -3.13 -3.05 -4.62
CA MET A 397 -4.57 -3.20 -4.90
C MET A 397 -5.12 -1.95 -5.60
N LEU A 398 -5.42 -2.05 -6.90
CA LEU A 398 -5.93 -0.91 -7.69
C LEU A 398 -7.46 -0.79 -7.70
N SER A 399 -8.09 -0.92 -6.54
CA SER A 399 -9.50 -0.62 -6.28
C SER A 399 -9.81 -0.81 -4.79
N CYS A 400 -11.08 -0.72 -4.40
CA CYS A 400 -11.47 -0.83 -3.00
C CYS A 400 -11.02 -2.15 -2.38
N ALA A 401 -10.31 -2.07 -1.25
CA ALA A 401 -9.62 -3.20 -0.63
C ALA A 401 -10.56 -4.36 -0.25
N GLU A 402 -11.84 -4.08 0.05
CA GLU A 402 -12.80 -5.12 0.42
C GLU A 402 -13.00 -6.17 -0.68
N PHE A 403 -13.09 -5.78 -1.96
CA PHE A 403 -13.24 -6.71 -3.08
C PHE A 403 -12.11 -6.56 -4.12
N SER A 404 -10.90 -6.31 -3.62
CA SER A 404 -9.66 -6.28 -4.41
C SER A 404 -8.75 -7.47 -4.08
N VAL A 405 -7.64 -7.56 -4.82
CA VAL A 405 -6.57 -8.55 -4.70
C VAL A 405 -5.23 -7.83 -4.80
N ALA A 406 -4.36 -8.07 -3.84
CA ALA A 406 -3.04 -7.46 -3.78
C ALA A 406 -2.04 -8.26 -4.63
N ILE A 407 -1.48 -7.60 -5.64
CA ILE A 407 -0.54 -8.18 -6.61
C ILE A 407 0.89 -8.00 -6.08
N PRO A 408 1.70 -9.06 -5.95
CA PRO A 408 3.08 -8.95 -5.50
C PRO A 408 4.00 -8.39 -6.59
N LEU A 409 4.71 -7.30 -6.28
CA LEU A 409 5.58 -6.57 -7.18
C LEU A 409 6.95 -6.33 -6.53
N TYR A 410 8.03 -6.63 -7.28
CA TYR A 410 9.41 -6.34 -6.89
C TYR A 410 9.80 -4.96 -7.44
N SER A 411 9.09 -3.92 -7.00
CA SER A 411 9.03 -2.64 -7.71
C SER A 411 10.37 -1.91 -7.83
N ALA A 412 11.29 -2.10 -6.88
CA ALA A 412 12.66 -1.56 -6.96
C ALA A 412 13.40 -2.00 -8.24
N LEU A 413 13.12 -3.22 -8.72
CA LEU A 413 13.74 -3.81 -9.91
C LEU A 413 12.92 -3.59 -11.19
N MET A 414 11.64 -3.25 -11.08
CA MET A 414 10.77 -3.17 -12.26
C MET A 414 11.16 -2.00 -13.16
N THR A 415 11.19 -2.28 -14.47
CA THR A 415 11.38 -1.29 -15.55
C THR A 415 10.25 -1.34 -16.57
N GLU A 416 9.41 -2.37 -16.50
CA GLU A 416 8.26 -2.59 -17.37
C GLU A 416 7.02 -2.87 -16.53
N VAL A 417 5.87 -2.43 -17.02
CA VAL A 417 4.57 -2.61 -16.37
C VAL A 417 3.74 -3.57 -17.20
N SER A 418 2.97 -4.43 -16.51
CA SER A 418 2.02 -5.30 -17.20
C SER A 418 0.99 -4.47 -17.98
N PRO A 419 0.69 -4.80 -19.25
CA PRO A 419 -0.35 -4.09 -20.00
C PRO A 419 -1.75 -4.22 -19.36
N TYR A 420 -1.94 -5.20 -18.47
CA TYR A 420 -3.20 -5.41 -17.75
C TYR A 420 -3.43 -4.41 -16.61
N PHE A 421 -2.41 -3.64 -16.21
CA PHE A 421 -2.61 -2.48 -15.33
C PHE A 421 -3.25 -1.29 -16.06
N SER A 422 -3.40 -1.36 -17.39
CA SER A 422 -3.58 -0.20 -18.25
C SER A 422 -2.48 0.85 -18.03
N ASP A 423 -2.62 2.03 -18.63
CA ASP A 423 -1.76 3.18 -18.36
C ASP A 423 -2.62 4.44 -18.21
N GLN A 424 -1.99 5.57 -17.88
CA GLN A 424 -2.64 6.87 -17.72
C GLN A 424 -3.25 7.44 -19.02
N THR A 425 -3.20 6.72 -20.15
CA THR A 425 -3.87 7.08 -21.41
C THR A 425 -5.21 6.37 -21.60
N VAL A 426 -5.57 5.41 -20.72
CA VAL A 426 -6.84 4.68 -20.79
C VAL A 426 -8.02 5.65 -20.75
N ASP A 427 -9.13 5.29 -21.40
CA ASP A 427 -10.31 6.14 -21.35
C ASP A 427 -10.83 6.29 -19.91
N TYR A 428 -11.01 7.54 -19.47
CA TYR A 428 -11.49 7.90 -18.14
C TYR A 428 -13.02 7.78 -18.01
N GLY A 429 -13.75 7.73 -19.13
CA GLY A 429 -15.22 7.79 -19.16
C GLY A 429 -15.91 6.71 -18.33
N HIS A 430 -15.29 5.53 -18.19
CA HIS A 430 -15.85 4.40 -17.44
C HIS A 430 -15.99 4.68 -15.94
N CYS A 431 -15.25 5.63 -15.37
CA CYS A 431 -15.42 6.03 -13.95
C CYS A 431 -16.85 6.53 -13.67
N SER A 432 -17.50 7.15 -14.66
CA SER A 432 -18.87 7.67 -14.57
C SER A 432 -19.96 6.66 -14.99
N GLU A 433 -19.61 5.42 -15.32
CA GLU A 433 -20.57 4.41 -15.74
C GLU A 433 -21.53 4.02 -14.62
N THR A 434 -22.82 3.93 -14.95
CA THR A 434 -23.90 3.56 -14.02
C THR A 434 -24.54 2.21 -14.38
N ASP A 435 -24.53 1.82 -15.65
CA ASP A 435 -24.98 0.52 -16.15
C ASP A 435 -23.79 -0.44 -16.32
N ILE A 436 -23.11 -0.71 -15.20
CA ILE A 436 -21.98 -1.64 -15.12
C ILE A 436 -22.36 -3.10 -15.44
N VAL A 437 -23.65 -3.41 -15.59
CA VAL A 437 -24.13 -4.75 -15.95
C VAL A 437 -24.08 -4.94 -17.47
N ASN A 438 -24.44 -3.90 -18.24
CA ASN A 438 -24.53 -3.99 -19.70
C ASN A 438 -23.33 -3.40 -20.44
N ASN A 439 -22.62 -2.46 -19.82
CA ASN A 439 -21.47 -1.79 -20.45
C ASN A 439 -20.16 -2.45 -19.99
N GLU A 440 -19.28 -2.67 -20.95
CA GLU A 440 -17.97 -3.26 -20.68
C GLU A 440 -16.96 -2.18 -20.31
N GLU A 441 -16.09 -2.54 -19.38
CA GLU A 441 -14.92 -1.77 -18.99
C GLU A 441 -13.84 -1.80 -20.08
N PRO A 442 -12.92 -0.81 -20.09
CA PRO A 442 -11.78 -0.81 -20.98
C PRO A 442 -10.99 -2.13 -21.00
N GLU A 443 -10.59 -2.56 -22.19
CA GLU A 443 -9.84 -3.80 -22.36
C GLU A 443 -8.51 -3.76 -21.60
N ASN A 444 -8.12 -4.91 -21.04
CA ASN A 444 -6.85 -5.07 -20.32
C ASN A 444 -6.66 -4.07 -19.17
N SER A 445 -7.73 -3.75 -18.45
CA SER A 445 -7.69 -2.83 -17.32
C SER A 445 -8.18 -3.50 -16.04
N ILE A 446 -7.24 -4.02 -15.26
CA ILE A 446 -7.54 -4.69 -13.98
C ILE A 446 -8.15 -3.72 -12.95
N ASN A 447 -7.71 -2.47 -12.97
CA ASN A 447 -8.26 -1.36 -12.18
C ASN A 447 -9.76 -1.20 -12.45
N TYR A 448 -10.21 -1.17 -13.71
CA TYR A 448 -11.65 -1.10 -14.00
C TYR A 448 -12.41 -2.40 -13.75
N VAL A 449 -11.79 -3.57 -13.97
CA VAL A 449 -12.40 -4.86 -13.63
C VAL A 449 -12.73 -4.91 -12.12
N LEU A 450 -11.76 -4.55 -11.28
CA LEU A 450 -11.93 -4.53 -9.82
C LEU A 450 -12.89 -3.42 -9.39
N MET A 451 -12.89 -2.26 -10.05
CA MET A 451 -13.86 -1.18 -9.82
C MET A 451 -15.30 -1.65 -10.04
N ASP A 452 -15.56 -2.40 -11.11
CA ASP A 452 -16.90 -2.92 -11.41
C ASP A 452 -17.30 -4.07 -10.49
N ILE A 453 -16.37 -4.95 -10.11
CA ILE A 453 -16.62 -5.97 -9.06
C ILE A 453 -17.03 -5.31 -7.75
N ASN A 454 -16.28 -4.30 -7.30
CA ASN A 454 -16.59 -3.54 -6.10
C ASN A 454 -17.98 -2.88 -6.21
N SER A 455 -18.25 -2.20 -7.32
CA SER A 455 -19.53 -1.51 -7.55
C SER A 455 -20.72 -2.47 -7.50
N LEU A 456 -20.61 -3.65 -8.12
CA LEU A 456 -21.65 -4.68 -8.05
C LEU A 456 -21.83 -5.24 -6.63
N CYS A 457 -20.73 -5.48 -5.92
CA CYS A 457 -20.77 -5.99 -4.55
C CYS A 457 -21.42 -4.99 -3.59
N PHE A 458 -21.03 -3.71 -3.62
CA PHE A 458 -21.62 -2.68 -2.76
C PHE A 458 -23.09 -2.44 -3.06
N ALA A 459 -23.50 -2.46 -4.33
CA ALA A 459 -24.90 -2.30 -4.71
C ALA A 459 -25.77 -3.52 -4.33
N ASN A 460 -25.19 -4.73 -4.23
CA ASN A 460 -25.93 -5.98 -4.05
C ASN A 460 -25.23 -6.91 -3.02
N ARG A 461 -24.90 -6.36 -1.84
CA ARG A 461 -24.08 -7.06 -0.85
C ARG A 461 -24.64 -8.42 -0.44
N ALA A 462 -25.96 -8.52 -0.26
CA ALA A 462 -26.61 -9.77 0.13
C ALA A 462 -26.42 -10.90 -0.90
N GLN A 463 -26.30 -10.56 -2.19
CA GLN A 463 -26.13 -11.52 -3.27
C GLN A 463 -24.66 -11.87 -3.50
N PHE A 464 -23.75 -10.89 -3.41
CA PHE A 464 -22.37 -11.05 -3.87
C PHE A 464 -21.31 -11.09 -2.78
N ALA A 465 -21.45 -10.31 -1.71
CA ALA A 465 -20.31 -9.95 -0.85
C ALA A 465 -19.59 -11.18 -0.31
N THR A 466 -20.32 -12.12 0.29
CA THR A 466 -19.72 -13.33 0.89
C THR A 466 -19.01 -14.19 -0.16
N SER A 467 -19.70 -14.59 -1.23
CA SER A 467 -19.15 -15.53 -2.22
C SER A 467 -18.01 -14.92 -3.04
N VAL A 468 -18.12 -13.63 -3.39
CA VAL A 468 -17.06 -12.91 -4.12
C VAL A 468 -15.84 -12.77 -3.23
N ARG A 469 -16.02 -12.37 -1.96
CA ARG A 469 -14.89 -12.25 -1.04
C ARG A 469 -14.20 -13.59 -0.80
N THR A 470 -14.95 -14.69 -0.62
CA THR A 470 -14.36 -16.03 -0.49
C THR A 470 -13.53 -16.42 -1.71
N TYR A 471 -14.01 -16.12 -2.92
CA TYR A 471 -13.25 -16.39 -4.14
C TYR A 471 -11.98 -15.55 -4.27
N LEU A 472 -12.07 -14.24 -3.99
CA LEU A 472 -10.91 -13.35 -4.01
C LEU A 472 -9.91 -13.71 -2.90
N ASP A 473 -10.36 -14.22 -1.75
CA ASP A 473 -9.50 -14.76 -0.70
C ASP A 473 -8.76 -16.02 -1.17
N ALA A 474 -9.44 -16.92 -1.88
CA ALA A 474 -8.79 -18.09 -2.48
C ALA A 474 -7.70 -17.67 -3.49
N LEU A 475 -8.01 -16.70 -4.36
CA LEU A 475 -7.05 -16.15 -5.33
C LEU A 475 -5.85 -15.49 -4.63
N GLN A 476 -6.10 -14.67 -3.60
CA GLN A 476 -5.03 -14.02 -2.84
C GLN A 476 -4.08 -15.03 -2.19
N ASN A 477 -4.62 -16.11 -1.62
CA ASN A 477 -3.82 -17.16 -1.01
C ASN A 477 -2.95 -17.90 -2.04
N GLU A 478 -3.46 -18.18 -3.24
CA GLU A 478 -2.64 -18.77 -4.30
C GLU A 478 -1.54 -17.83 -4.79
N LEU A 479 -1.81 -16.52 -4.92
CA LEU A 479 -0.78 -15.53 -5.26
C LEU A 479 0.33 -15.49 -4.20
N ILE A 480 -0.04 -15.48 -2.92
CA ILE A 480 0.92 -15.50 -1.80
C ILE A 480 1.76 -16.77 -1.82
N GLU A 481 1.14 -17.93 -2.00
CA GLU A 481 1.86 -19.21 -2.02
C GLU A 481 2.81 -19.30 -3.22
N GLN A 482 2.33 -18.97 -4.42
CA GLN A 482 3.17 -19.00 -5.63
C GLN A 482 4.26 -17.92 -5.61
N ASN A 483 4.05 -16.77 -4.94
CA ASN A 483 5.10 -15.77 -4.78
C ASN A 483 6.29 -16.33 -3.99
N LYS A 484 6.12 -17.30 -3.08
CA LYS A 484 7.25 -17.93 -2.38
C LYS A 484 8.22 -18.64 -3.32
N GLU A 485 7.70 -19.27 -4.38
CA GLU A 485 8.51 -19.91 -5.41
C GLU A 485 9.26 -18.88 -6.25
N VAL A 486 8.58 -17.80 -6.64
CA VAL A 486 9.18 -16.68 -7.38
C VAL A 486 10.25 -16.00 -6.54
N ASP A 487 9.97 -15.76 -5.26
CA ASP A 487 10.90 -15.13 -4.33
C ASP A 487 12.14 -15.99 -4.10
N THR A 488 11.98 -17.31 -4.00
CA THR A 488 13.12 -18.24 -3.94
C THR A 488 14.04 -18.08 -5.15
N ALA A 489 13.48 -17.94 -6.35
CA ALA A 489 14.26 -17.70 -7.57
C ALA A 489 14.86 -16.28 -7.60
N MET A 490 14.12 -15.27 -7.14
CA MET A 490 14.59 -13.88 -7.06
C MET A 490 15.81 -13.75 -6.15
N LEU A 491 15.80 -14.43 -5.01
CA LEU A 491 16.92 -14.48 -4.06
C LEU A 491 18.09 -15.32 -4.54
N ALA A 492 17.85 -16.31 -5.41
CA ALA A 492 18.89 -17.14 -6.01
C ALA A 492 19.62 -16.44 -7.17
N GLU A 493 18.95 -15.50 -7.86
CA GLU A 493 19.57 -14.68 -8.90
C GLU A 493 20.50 -13.63 -8.26
N THR A 494 21.70 -13.51 -8.81
CA THR A 494 22.80 -12.72 -8.22
C THR A 494 23.17 -11.51 -9.07
N THR A 495 22.64 -11.41 -10.28
CA THR A 495 22.85 -10.29 -11.19
C THR A 495 21.65 -9.34 -11.16
N THR A 496 21.90 -8.03 -11.17
CA THR A 496 20.87 -7.00 -11.26
C THR A 496 20.05 -7.17 -12.54
N GLU A 497 20.69 -7.49 -13.66
CA GLU A 497 20.00 -7.71 -14.95
C GLU A 497 19.06 -8.92 -14.89
N GLY A 498 19.51 -10.03 -14.31
CA GLY A 498 18.69 -11.23 -14.14
C GLY A 498 17.50 -10.99 -13.21
N ARG A 499 17.73 -10.30 -12.08
CA ARG A 499 16.67 -9.90 -11.14
C ARG A 499 15.65 -8.97 -11.79
N THR A 500 16.12 -7.99 -12.56
CA THR A 500 15.25 -7.06 -13.31
C THR A 500 14.37 -7.81 -14.31
N ALA A 501 14.96 -8.69 -15.11
CA ALA A 501 14.22 -9.51 -16.07
C ALA A 501 13.17 -10.39 -15.37
N LEU A 502 13.54 -11.03 -14.25
CA LEU A 502 12.61 -11.84 -13.45
C LEU A 502 11.52 -10.98 -12.81
N ALA A 503 11.82 -9.78 -12.32
CA ALA A 503 10.85 -8.88 -11.70
C ALA A 503 9.79 -8.42 -12.71
N ASN A 504 10.20 -8.02 -13.91
CA ASN A 504 9.28 -7.66 -14.99
C ASN A 504 8.38 -8.85 -15.38
N LYS A 505 8.97 -10.04 -15.52
CA LYS A 505 8.25 -11.27 -15.87
C LYS A 505 7.27 -11.70 -14.77
N ALA A 506 7.68 -11.61 -13.51
CA ALA A 506 6.86 -11.89 -12.35
C ALA A 506 5.68 -10.90 -12.24
N GLY A 507 5.94 -9.59 -12.33
CA GLY A 507 4.90 -8.56 -12.30
C GLY A 507 3.86 -8.76 -13.41
N LYS A 508 4.32 -9.06 -14.64
CA LYS A 508 3.42 -9.41 -15.75
C LYS A 508 2.59 -10.66 -15.45
N ALA A 509 3.23 -11.75 -15.02
CA ALA A 509 2.55 -13.02 -14.77
C ALA A 509 1.51 -12.92 -13.64
N ALA A 510 1.85 -12.26 -12.52
CA ALA A 510 0.93 -12.05 -11.40
C ALA A 510 -0.28 -11.22 -11.82
N THR A 511 -0.05 -10.10 -12.53
CA THR A 511 -1.12 -9.21 -12.99
C THR A 511 -2.01 -9.89 -14.02
N GLU A 512 -1.45 -10.60 -15.00
CA GLU A 512 -2.21 -11.30 -16.04
C GLU A 512 -3.08 -12.42 -15.46
N ASN A 513 -2.55 -13.22 -14.54
CA ASN A 513 -3.32 -14.27 -13.87
C ASN A 513 -4.47 -13.67 -13.05
N THR A 514 -4.20 -12.60 -12.30
CA THR A 514 -5.21 -11.90 -11.49
C THR A 514 -6.30 -11.29 -12.39
N TYR A 515 -5.91 -10.58 -13.45
CA TYR A 515 -6.85 -9.99 -14.42
C TYR A 515 -7.77 -11.05 -15.01
N LYS A 516 -7.25 -12.18 -15.48
CA LYS A 516 -8.07 -13.24 -16.10
C LYS A 516 -9.09 -13.81 -15.12
N LYS A 517 -8.69 -14.05 -13.86
CA LYS A 517 -9.59 -14.56 -12.80
C LYS A 517 -10.67 -13.54 -12.46
N CYS A 518 -10.30 -12.28 -12.22
CA CYS A 518 -11.24 -11.22 -11.89
C CYS A 518 -12.17 -10.88 -13.06
N LYS A 519 -11.68 -10.85 -14.31
CA LYS A 519 -12.53 -10.60 -15.49
C LYS A 519 -13.57 -11.71 -15.67
N ALA A 520 -13.18 -12.97 -15.51
CA ALA A 520 -14.13 -14.10 -15.56
C ALA A 520 -15.19 -14.00 -14.46
N LEU A 521 -14.77 -13.71 -13.22
CA LEU A 521 -15.66 -13.46 -12.10
C LEU A 521 -16.67 -12.34 -12.41
N LEU A 522 -16.20 -11.19 -12.91
CA LEU A 522 -17.05 -10.06 -13.27
C LEU A 522 -18.09 -10.43 -14.33
N GLN A 523 -17.69 -11.19 -15.35
CA GLN A 523 -18.60 -11.69 -16.38
C GLN A 523 -19.70 -12.59 -15.80
N GLU A 524 -19.35 -13.47 -14.86
CA GLU A 524 -20.34 -14.30 -14.15
C GLU A 524 -21.29 -13.46 -13.28
N MET A 525 -20.77 -12.45 -12.58
CA MET A 525 -21.60 -11.54 -11.77
C MET A 525 -22.59 -10.76 -12.63
N ARG A 526 -22.14 -10.24 -13.79
CA ARG A 526 -23.02 -9.56 -14.77
C ARG A 526 -24.07 -10.52 -15.33
N ALA A 527 -23.70 -11.76 -15.64
CA ALA A 527 -24.64 -12.77 -16.12
C ALA A 527 -25.70 -13.13 -15.06
N TYR A 528 -25.28 -13.26 -13.80
CA TYR A 528 -26.19 -13.49 -12.68
C TYR A 528 -27.21 -12.34 -12.52
N GLN A 529 -26.75 -11.08 -12.58
CA GLN A 529 -27.66 -9.92 -12.53
C GLN A 529 -28.67 -9.93 -13.68
N LYS A 530 -28.23 -10.20 -14.91
CA LYS A 530 -29.11 -10.27 -16.09
C LYS A 530 -30.14 -11.40 -16.01
N ALA A 531 -29.84 -12.46 -15.28
CA ALA A 531 -30.75 -13.58 -15.10
C ALA A 531 -31.85 -13.32 -14.06
N GLU A 532 -31.69 -12.31 -13.21
CA GLU A 532 -32.63 -11.91 -12.14
C GLU A 532 -33.03 -13.06 -11.18
N ASN A 533 -32.19 -14.09 -11.06
CA ASN A 533 -32.46 -15.27 -10.24
C ASN A 533 -31.92 -15.10 -8.81
N PHE A 534 -32.50 -14.14 -8.08
CA PHE A 534 -32.04 -13.76 -6.74
C PHE A 534 -32.45 -14.72 -5.62
N ASP A 535 -33.18 -15.79 -5.95
CA ASP A 535 -33.57 -16.84 -5.00
C ASP A 535 -32.40 -17.74 -4.59
N GLN A 536 -31.29 -17.70 -5.35
CA GLN A 536 -30.04 -18.40 -5.03
C GLN A 536 -28.92 -17.39 -4.88
N PRO A 537 -28.06 -17.49 -3.84
CA PRO A 537 -26.89 -16.64 -3.73
C PRO A 537 -25.96 -16.88 -4.93
N PHE A 538 -25.25 -15.83 -5.36
CA PHE A 538 -24.23 -15.99 -6.38
C PHE A 538 -23.13 -16.93 -5.86
N THR A 539 -22.53 -17.72 -6.75
CA THR A 539 -21.37 -18.55 -6.42
C THR A 539 -20.49 -18.60 -7.66
N PRO A 540 -19.25 -18.07 -7.60
CA PRO A 540 -18.32 -18.16 -8.72
C PRO A 540 -18.12 -19.61 -9.16
N SER A 541 -18.18 -19.85 -10.46
CA SER A 541 -18.10 -21.20 -11.02
C SER A 541 -16.77 -21.88 -10.71
N ASP A 542 -15.70 -21.10 -10.57
CA ASP A 542 -14.35 -21.53 -10.24
C ASP A 542 -14.08 -21.60 -8.72
N LEU A 543 -15.06 -21.29 -7.86
CA LEU A 543 -14.94 -21.48 -6.40
C LEU A 543 -15.27 -22.94 -6.02
N ASN A 544 -14.35 -23.60 -5.31
CA ASN A 544 -14.64 -24.83 -4.59
C ASN A 544 -15.22 -24.49 -3.21
N THR A 545 -16.52 -24.72 -3.02
CA THR A 545 -17.24 -24.38 -1.78
C THR A 545 -16.97 -25.35 -0.62
N GLU A 546 -16.37 -26.52 -0.87
CA GLU A 546 -15.99 -27.44 0.21
C GLU A 546 -14.67 -27.02 0.84
N THR A 547 -13.74 -26.51 0.04
CA THR A 547 -12.39 -26.13 0.49
C THR A 547 -12.17 -24.62 0.62
N ASN A 548 -13.11 -23.81 0.14
CA ASN A 548 -12.94 -22.36 -0.07
C ASN A 548 -11.68 -22.00 -0.89
N GLY A 549 -11.33 -22.86 -1.86
CA GLY A 549 -10.19 -22.68 -2.77
C GLY A 549 -10.63 -22.50 -4.23
N LEU A 550 -9.69 -22.21 -5.13
CA LEU A 550 -9.98 -22.22 -6.57
C LEU A 550 -10.10 -23.67 -7.07
N LYS A 551 -11.00 -23.92 -8.04
CA LYS A 551 -11.08 -25.20 -8.75
C LYS A 551 -9.94 -25.35 -9.74
N VAL A 552 -9.59 -24.26 -10.42
CA VAL A 552 -8.44 -24.19 -11.31
C VAL A 552 -7.42 -23.23 -10.71
N SER A 553 -6.27 -23.75 -10.31
CA SER A 553 -5.19 -22.91 -9.75
C SER A 553 -4.63 -21.94 -10.80
N ILE A 554 -4.14 -20.78 -10.36
CA ILE A 554 -3.39 -19.84 -11.20
C ILE A 554 -2.02 -20.44 -11.57
N THR A 555 -1.35 -19.85 -12.57
CA THR A 555 -0.03 -20.29 -13.02
C THR A 555 1.06 -19.25 -12.80
N TYR A 556 0.86 -18.31 -11.87
CA TYR A 556 1.80 -17.21 -11.59
C TYR A 556 3.26 -17.65 -11.49
N ALA A 557 3.62 -18.55 -10.56
CA ALA A 557 5.02 -18.96 -10.38
C ALA A 557 5.57 -19.64 -11.64
N LYS A 558 4.79 -20.55 -12.21
CA LYS A 558 5.16 -21.27 -13.44
C LYS A 558 5.42 -20.31 -14.60
N ASP A 559 4.54 -19.34 -14.80
CA ASP A 559 4.64 -18.36 -15.89
C ASP A 559 5.80 -17.41 -15.64
N ALA A 560 6.01 -16.97 -14.39
CA ALA A 560 7.14 -16.13 -13.97
C ALA A 560 8.50 -16.83 -14.16
N LEU A 561 8.58 -18.15 -13.96
CA LEU A 561 9.82 -18.93 -14.01
C LEU A 561 10.06 -19.68 -15.33
N ALA A 562 9.11 -19.62 -16.28
CA ALA A 562 9.30 -20.22 -17.60
C ALA A 562 10.55 -19.68 -18.33
N THR A 563 11.31 -20.54 -19.01
CA THR A 563 12.38 -20.05 -19.90
C THR A 563 11.74 -19.40 -21.13
N ASP A 564 12.20 -18.22 -21.54
CA ASP A 564 11.76 -17.62 -22.79
C ASP A 564 12.00 -18.60 -23.94
N PRO A 565 11.06 -18.70 -24.92
CA PRO A 565 11.28 -19.52 -26.08
C PRO A 565 12.56 -19.02 -26.78
N VAL A 566 13.55 -19.90 -26.88
CA VAL A 566 14.78 -19.62 -27.62
C VAL A 566 14.37 -19.16 -29.01
N THR A 567 14.60 -17.89 -29.33
CA THR A 567 14.49 -17.42 -30.71
C THR A 567 15.56 -18.19 -31.46
N PRO A 568 15.23 -19.04 -32.45
CA PRO A 568 16.26 -19.71 -33.22
C PRO A 568 17.14 -18.64 -33.84
N ASP A 569 18.45 -18.71 -33.60
CA ASP A 569 19.42 -17.85 -34.27
C ASP A 569 19.08 -17.81 -35.76
N GLN A 570 18.84 -16.61 -36.30
CA GLN A 570 18.72 -16.43 -37.74
C GLN A 570 19.95 -17.09 -38.39
N PRO A 571 19.79 -17.95 -39.41
CA PRO A 571 20.93 -18.49 -40.13
C PRO A 571 21.78 -17.31 -40.63
N GLY A 572 23.03 -17.24 -40.16
CA GLY A 572 23.96 -16.20 -40.55
C GLY A 572 24.00 -16.06 -42.06
N THR A 573 23.95 -14.82 -42.54
CA THR A 573 24.13 -14.46 -43.94
C THR A 573 25.41 -15.12 -44.46
N PRO A 574 25.38 -15.91 -45.56
CA PRO A 574 26.58 -16.55 -46.07
C PRO A 574 27.64 -15.51 -46.43
N GLU A 575 28.85 -15.66 -45.87
CA GLU A 575 30.00 -14.84 -46.25
C GLU A 575 30.31 -15.02 -47.74
N GLN A 576 30.49 -13.89 -48.43
CA GLN A 576 30.89 -13.84 -49.83
C GLN A 576 32.37 -14.27 -49.93
N PRO A 577 32.75 -15.24 -50.80
CA PRO A 577 34.13 -15.70 -50.89
C PRO A 577 35.08 -14.57 -51.32
N GLY A 578 36.10 -14.31 -50.51
CA GLY A 578 37.20 -13.41 -50.84
C GLY A 578 38.09 -13.97 -51.95
N THR A 579 38.59 -13.07 -52.79
CA THR A 579 39.50 -13.34 -53.91
C THR A 579 40.86 -13.89 -53.41
N PRO A 580 41.43 -14.97 -53.99
CA PRO A 580 42.69 -15.55 -53.51
C PRO A 580 43.91 -14.69 -53.87
N GLU A 581 44.78 -14.43 -52.89
CA GLU A 581 46.14 -13.92 -53.14
C GLU A 581 47.14 -15.07 -53.36
N GLN A 582 48.15 -14.78 -54.20
CA GLN A 582 49.12 -15.73 -54.78
C GLN A 582 50.27 -16.07 -53.80
N PRO A 583 50.86 -17.29 -53.83
CA PRO A 583 51.78 -17.77 -52.78
C PRO A 583 53.19 -17.18 -52.88
N GLY A 584 53.77 -16.81 -51.73
CA GLY A 584 55.19 -16.54 -51.56
C GLY A 584 56.01 -17.81 -51.25
N THR A 585 57.22 -17.86 -51.78
CA THR A 585 58.16 -19.00 -51.85
C THR A 585 58.76 -19.41 -50.49
N PRO A 586 59.05 -20.71 -50.23
CA PRO A 586 59.51 -21.20 -48.92
C PRO A 586 61.04 -21.21 -48.76
N GLU A 587 61.54 -20.91 -47.56
CA GLU A 587 62.93 -21.18 -47.15
C GLU A 587 63.05 -22.35 -46.15
N GLN A 588 64.16 -23.07 -46.27
CA GLN A 588 64.48 -24.39 -45.72
C GLN A 588 64.85 -24.41 -44.21
N PRO A 589 64.77 -25.60 -43.56
CA PRO A 589 64.84 -25.76 -42.11
C PRO A 589 66.27 -25.88 -41.56
N ALA A 590 66.48 -25.37 -40.34
CA ALA A 590 67.69 -25.61 -39.55
C ALA A 590 67.50 -26.73 -38.51
N LYS A 591 68.60 -27.43 -38.28
CA LYS A 591 68.80 -28.71 -37.56
C LYS A 591 68.73 -28.58 -36.02
N PRO A 592 68.31 -29.63 -35.27
CA PRO A 592 68.14 -29.57 -33.81
C PRO A 592 69.43 -29.87 -33.02
N GLU A 593 69.57 -29.25 -31.84
CA GLU A 593 70.57 -29.61 -30.83
C GLU A 593 69.94 -30.05 -29.50
N GLN A 594 70.66 -30.94 -28.81
CA GLN A 594 70.30 -31.77 -27.66
C GLN A 594 70.25 -31.04 -26.30
N PRO A 595 69.64 -31.66 -25.26
CA PRO A 595 69.45 -31.08 -23.93
C PRO A 595 70.60 -31.41 -22.95
N ALA A 596 70.84 -30.52 -21.96
CA ALA A 596 71.60 -30.78 -20.73
C ALA A 596 70.71 -30.41 -19.53
N LYS A 597 70.20 -31.39 -18.76
CA LYS A 597 70.73 -32.06 -17.55
C LYS A 597 70.40 -31.33 -16.23
N PRO A 598 69.74 -32.00 -15.26
CA PRO A 598 69.30 -31.44 -13.97
C PRO A 598 70.31 -31.65 -12.84
N GLU A 599 70.15 -30.88 -11.75
CA GLU A 599 70.81 -31.12 -10.45
C GLU A 599 69.80 -31.28 -9.31
N GLN A 600 70.11 -32.22 -8.43
CA GLN A 600 69.49 -32.56 -7.14
C GLN A 600 70.65 -33.12 -6.26
N PRO A 601 70.46 -33.52 -4.98
CA PRO A 601 70.36 -32.80 -3.70
C PRO A 601 71.50 -33.15 -2.69
N ALA A 602 71.45 -32.63 -1.45
CA ALA A 602 72.06 -33.24 -0.24
C ALA A 602 71.19 -32.89 0.99
N ALA A 603 70.52 -33.83 1.69
CA ALA A 603 70.99 -34.85 2.66
C ALA A 603 71.34 -34.22 4.04
N LYS A 604 71.01 -34.72 5.26
CA LYS A 604 70.63 -36.05 5.79
C LYS A 604 70.38 -35.91 7.35
N PRO A 605 70.43 -36.98 8.21
CA PRO A 605 69.37 -37.79 8.86
C PRO A 605 69.29 -37.59 10.42
N GLU A 606 68.62 -38.35 11.30
CA GLU A 606 68.63 -39.81 11.50
C GLU A 606 67.60 -40.30 12.57
N LYS A 607 67.33 -41.61 12.49
CA LYS A 607 66.37 -42.46 13.22
C LYS A 607 66.98 -42.96 14.55
N PRO A 608 66.24 -43.68 15.42
CA PRO A 608 66.25 -45.14 15.31
C PRO A 608 64.90 -45.82 15.61
N SER A 609 64.90 -47.15 15.47
CA SER A 609 63.80 -48.05 15.13
C SER A 609 63.63 -49.18 16.17
N LYS A 610 62.50 -49.91 16.03
CA LYS A 610 62.15 -51.27 16.52
C LYS A 610 61.32 -51.31 17.81
N SER A 611 60.38 -52.23 18.04
CA SER A 611 59.68 -53.28 17.26
C SER A 611 58.55 -53.81 18.17
N ASP A 612 57.55 -54.46 17.58
CA ASP A 612 56.84 -55.66 18.07
C ASP A 612 55.31 -55.62 18.07
N THR A 613 54.80 -56.78 17.66
CA THR A 613 53.45 -57.08 17.19
C THR A 613 52.71 -57.96 18.22
N THR A 614 51.39 -57.82 18.24
CA THR A 614 50.33 -58.86 18.42
C THR A 614 49.70 -59.15 19.80
N THR A 615 48.35 -59.18 19.76
CA THR A 615 47.34 -59.99 20.51
C THR A 615 46.95 -59.49 21.92
N THR A 616 45.67 -59.24 22.27
CA THR A 616 44.59 -60.23 22.35
C THR A 616 43.16 -59.62 22.46
N VAL A 617 42.25 -60.24 21.70
CA VAL A 617 40.78 -60.46 21.74
C VAL A 617 39.97 -60.18 23.03
N THR A 618 38.70 -59.70 22.87
CA THR A 618 37.38 -60.28 23.35
C THR A 618 36.24 -59.24 23.09
N THR A 619 35.48 -59.29 21.98
CA THR A 619 34.11 -59.85 21.73
C THR A 619 32.93 -59.42 22.61
N ASN A 620 31.93 -58.76 21.99
CA ASN A 620 30.47 -59.06 21.90
C ASN A 620 29.71 -57.76 21.51
N LYS A 621 29.08 -57.58 20.32
CA LYS A 621 27.79 -58.11 19.81
C LYS A 621 26.66 -58.04 20.87
N THR A 622 25.46 -57.47 20.65
CA THR A 622 24.58 -57.49 19.46
C THR A 622 23.30 -56.64 19.69
N ASN A 623 22.74 -56.10 18.59
CA ASN A 623 21.30 -56.05 18.19
C ASN A 623 20.22 -55.32 19.04
N THR A 624 19.10 -54.79 18.53
CA THR A 624 18.53 -54.31 17.24
C THR A 624 17.07 -53.90 17.55
N LYS A 625 16.48 -53.02 16.72
CA LYS A 625 15.02 -52.74 16.50
C LYS A 625 14.32 -52.00 17.65
N GLY A 626 13.43 -51.03 17.42
CA GLY A 626 12.79 -50.49 16.22
C GLY A 626 11.47 -49.82 16.65
N GLY A 627 10.90 -48.95 15.81
CA GLY A 627 9.48 -48.57 15.89
C GLY A 627 9.18 -47.07 15.88
N LEU A 628 8.54 -46.61 14.80
CA LEU A 628 7.72 -45.38 14.72
C LEU A 628 6.58 -45.38 15.76
N PRO A 629 5.86 -44.25 15.87
CA PRO A 629 4.41 -44.34 15.67
C PRO A 629 3.80 -43.26 14.76
N THR A 630 2.84 -43.72 13.96
CA THR A 630 1.72 -42.95 13.38
C THR A 630 0.40 -43.61 13.83
N THR A 631 -0.71 -42.87 13.68
CA THR A 631 -2.13 -43.16 13.98
C THR A 631 -2.53 -42.86 15.44
N GLY A 632 -3.55 -42.07 15.79
CA GLY A 632 -4.75 -41.63 15.07
C GLY A 632 -5.94 -42.51 15.45
N ASP A 633 -6.82 -42.06 16.35
CA ASP A 633 -8.25 -42.41 16.32
C ASP A 633 -9.11 -41.59 17.30
N ARG A 634 -10.16 -40.97 16.71
CA ARG A 634 -11.57 -40.94 17.13
C ARG A 634 -11.94 -40.62 18.59
N PHE A 635 -12.61 -39.47 18.75
CA PHE A 635 -13.68 -39.30 19.73
C PHE A 635 -14.99 -39.01 19.02
N ASP A 636 -15.98 -39.88 19.20
CA ASP A 636 -17.38 -39.67 18.82
C ASP A 636 -18.28 -40.07 20.00
N GLY A 637 -19.29 -39.24 20.29
CA GLY A 637 -20.63 -39.72 20.59
C GLY A 637 -21.10 -40.03 22.02
N ARG A 638 -21.77 -39.03 22.62
CA ARG A 638 -23.11 -39.10 23.29
C ARG A 638 -23.31 -39.79 24.66
N MET A 639 -23.82 -38.99 25.63
CA MET A 639 -25.03 -39.27 26.44
C MET A 639 -25.60 -37.93 27.01
N VAL A 640 -26.77 -37.42 26.55
CA VAL A 640 -28.16 -37.59 27.07
C VAL A 640 -28.38 -36.86 28.42
N ALA A 641 -29.44 -36.09 28.73
CA ALA A 641 -30.57 -35.43 28.06
C ALA A 641 -31.42 -34.67 29.14
N ALA A 642 -32.36 -33.82 28.68
CA ALA A 642 -33.56 -33.25 29.35
C ALA A 642 -33.34 -32.00 30.24
N PHE A 643 -34.08 -30.89 30.17
CA PHE A 643 -35.44 -30.49 29.72
C PHE A 643 -35.38 -29.00 29.27
N ALA A 644 -36.37 -28.26 28.74
CA ALA A 644 -37.54 -28.41 27.87
C ALA A 644 -38.27 -27.02 27.82
N ILE A 645 -38.55 -26.51 26.62
CA ILE A 645 -39.78 -25.79 26.17
C ILE A 645 -40.20 -24.43 26.81
N ALA A 646 -40.24 -23.38 25.96
CA ALA A 646 -41.33 -22.40 25.71
C ALA A 646 -40.74 -21.00 25.38
N GLY A 647 -41.13 -20.26 24.35
CA GLY A 647 -42.21 -20.43 23.39
C GLY A 647 -42.07 -19.46 22.20
N VAL A 648 -42.66 -19.88 21.09
CA VAL A 648 -42.99 -19.08 19.92
C VAL A 648 -44.40 -18.54 20.13
N ALA A 649 -44.57 -17.21 20.15
CA ALA A 649 -45.80 -16.53 19.76
C ALA A 649 -45.59 -15.01 19.69
N VAL A 650 -46.25 -14.37 18.71
CA VAL A 650 -46.43 -12.93 18.50
C VAL A 650 -45.43 -12.25 17.53
N ILE A 651 -45.48 -12.66 16.26
CA ILE A 651 -45.33 -11.76 15.11
C ILE A 651 -46.70 -11.73 14.42
N SER A 652 -47.56 -10.77 14.77
CA SER A 652 -48.72 -10.32 13.95
C SER A 652 -49.51 -9.22 14.66
N ALA A 653 -49.00 -7.97 14.65
CA ALA A 653 -49.81 -6.78 14.97
C ALA A 653 -49.23 -5.41 14.55
N GLY A 654 -48.13 -5.33 13.80
CA GLY A 654 -47.52 -4.04 13.40
C GLY A 654 -47.88 -3.53 11.99
N GLY A 655 -48.35 -4.42 11.11
CA GLY A 655 -48.54 -4.14 9.68
C GLY A 655 -49.90 -3.55 9.28
N TYR A 656 -50.81 -3.27 10.21
CA TYR A 656 -52.19 -2.87 9.88
C TYR A 656 -52.51 -1.37 10.11
N PHE A 657 -51.59 -0.59 10.70
CA PHE A 657 -51.85 0.83 11.00
C PHE A 657 -51.18 1.86 10.07
N LEU A 658 -50.33 1.46 9.12
CA LEU A 658 -49.71 2.39 8.17
C LEU A 658 -50.24 2.29 6.73
N TYR A 659 -51.12 1.33 6.42
CA TYR A 659 -51.73 1.17 5.09
C TYR A 659 -53.00 2.01 4.87
N ARG A 660 -53.38 2.90 5.81
CA ARG A 660 -54.61 3.72 5.67
C ARG A 660 -54.41 5.23 5.67
N ARG A 661 -53.19 5.71 5.45
CA ARG A 661 -52.90 7.16 5.46
C ARG A 661 -52.23 7.74 4.21
N ASN A 662 -52.19 7.01 3.09
CA ASN A 662 -51.74 7.54 1.78
C ASN A 662 -52.65 7.06 0.63
N LYS A 663 -53.90 7.52 0.66
CA LYS A 663 -54.74 7.70 -0.53
C LYS A 663 -55.45 9.04 -0.38
N GLU A 664 -54.75 10.11 -0.74
CA GLU A 664 -55.00 10.88 -1.98
C GLU A 664 -53.67 11.20 -2.63
#